data_AF-A0A7I9XQC5-F1
#
_entry.id   AF-A0A7I9XQC5-F1
#
_cell.length_a   1.000
_cell.length_b   1.000
_cell.length_c   1.000
_cell.angle_alpha   90.00
_cell.angle_beta   90.00
_cell.angle_gamma   90.00
#
_symmetry.space_group_name_H-M   'P 1'
#
loop_
_entity.id
_entity.type
_entity.pdbx_description
1 polymer ?
#
loop_
_entity_poly.entity_id
_entity_poly.type
_entity_poly.pdbx_seq_one_letter_code
_entity_poly.pdbx_strand_id
1 'polypeptide(L)'
;MLHAAAADHKVSTVTDSPDAVATLAAILTEHGPLDAEDIAERLDEAGIRDADHVIEDYLDEYSCPAAELPDERWVWLPALLAGRVVTHRLTEQEIIHDLLAITPDLDPILELCNHDGYREFADGAPVTIVLPGFDDLLLEQRGIPFELVDESGVLLLNPGTLTALGLSAGDLVGLRCTDDGLALEPVDATTDTTVGARLAALLDTEEPSRLAAVVWAACADDPTLFTTPLAPLSEAIDAHGLASHDDWLAPAGFDFERWDFERKSALLADRYGLDADQTFVLTALVAMHDQMARLLDIAAAAEGDDTEEDDGVDAADGPADPDPEDGESADLLGELGAALVDPLLAQAFMEEAARSGRRGAAALGMFAETLESKVPRSAKVATHWLQAMACEGLGDTEGCERELLAAESLDPDWPLPLLTLARIASDRGDAEAGLGLLRRAGVGADHELVRLLEQHRAQPRNDVGRNEPCWCGSGRKYKKCHLGNEQLSLVDRLGWLYAKAGQQLLGGAWQELLVLAGYERIQHFEEELEDPLAAARADPLAIDTLLFEGGAFAEFLEVRGALLPDDERQLAQQWLGVPRAVFEVEGVRPGHDVSVRDVRTGDAQQVSAPNASRTLTPGQLICSRVLPTGNGLTFFGGVDPIEPDERDELLALLDADPDPAELVGFLSRRFVSDPVDDGHAIVQLRGKGFEPG
;
A
#
# COMPACT_ATOMS: atom_id res chain seq x y z
N MET A 1 -6.19 14.95 12.06
CA MET A 1 -5.99 16.30 12.64
C MET A 1 -5.80 16.16 14.15
N LEU A 2 -4.61 16.52 14.66
CA LEU A 2 -4.15 16.54 16.07
C LEU A 2 -3.88 15.14 16.66
N HIS A 3 -2.69 14.73 17.13
CA HIS A 3 -1.48 15.45 17.56
C HIS A 3 -0.22 14.65 17.19
N ALA A 4 0.67 15.22 16.38
CA ALA A 4 2.05 14.77 16.26
C ALA A 4 2.83 15.19 17.53
N ALA A 5 3.43 14.23 18.22
CA ALA A 5 4.43 14.49 19.24
C ALA A 5 5.73 14.85 18.52
N ALA A 6 6.14 16.12 18.66
CA ALA A 6 7.37 16.65 18.11
C ALA A 6 8.59 16.03 18.80
N ALA A 7 9.33 15.20 18.06
CA ALA A 7 10.73 14.91 18.36
C ALA A 7 11.59 16.04 17.75
N ASP A 8 12.36 16.69 18.60
CA ASP A 8 13.16 17.88 18.30
C ASP A 8 14.47 17.41 17.62
N HIS A 9 14.43 17.10 16.31
CA HIS A 9 15.64 16.72 15.57
C HIS A 9 16.55 17.93 15.34
N LYS A 10 17.72 17.86 15.96
CA LYS A 10 18.77 18.85 15.86
C LYS A 10 19.74 18.42 14.76
N VAL A 11 19.67 19.11 13.63
CA VAL A 11 20.59 19.03 12.48
C VAL A 11 22.03 18.71 12.89
N SER A 12 22.55 17.58 12.41
CA SER A 12 23.99 17.41 12.19
C SER A 12 24.22 16.48 11.00
N THR A 13 24.67 17.08 9.90
CA THR A 13 25.26 16.41 8.74
C THR A 13 26.25 15.30 9.16
N VAL A 14 25.86 14.03 9.04
CA VAL A 14 26.79 12.91 9.04
C VAL A 14 26.40 12.03 7.87
N THR A 15 27.29 12.01 6.88
CA THR A 15 27.33 11.04 5.79
C THR A 15 27.04 9.64 6.29
N ASP A 16 26.05 9.00 5.68
CA ASP A 16 25.90 7.54 5.60
C ASP A 16 27.29 6.93 5.37
N SER A 17 27.86 6.34 6.40
CA SER A 17 29.23 5.84 6.36
C SER A 17 29.16 4.32 6.28
N PRO A 18 29.54 3.68 5.16
CA PRO A 18 29.75 2.22 5.11
C PRO A 18 30.73 1.69 6.19
N ASP A 19 31.44 2.59 6.89
CA ASP A 19 32.25 2.29 8.07
C ASP A 19 31.39 1.96 9.33
N ALA A 20 30.17 2.50 9.44
CA ALA A 20 29.30 2.31 10.61
C ALA A 20 28.75 0.88 10.70
N VAL A 21 28.14 0.36 9.63
CA VAL A 21 27.66 -1.04 9.58
C VAL A 21 28.80 -2.03 9.74
N ALA A 22 29.95 -1.77 9.10
CA ALA A 22 31.13 -2.61 9.26
C ALA A 22 31.66 -2.61 10.71
N THR A 23 31.61 -1.46 11.39
CA THR A 23 32.01 -1.33 12.79
C THR A 23 31.01 -2.02 13.72
N LEU A 24 29.71 -1.82 13.50
CA LEU A 24 28.63 -2.52 14.21
C LEU A 24 28.76 -4.04 14.07
N ALA A 25 28.97 -4.53 12.85
CA ALA A 25 29.22 -5.93 12.55
C ALA A 25 30.43 -6.47 13.33
N ALA A 26 31.54 -5.73 13.37
CA ALA A 26 32.73 -6.11 14.12
C ALA A 26 32.46 -6.16 15.64
N ILE A 27 31.76 -5.15 16.19
CA ILE A 27 31.38 -5.08 17.61
C ILE A 27 30.52 -6.28 18.00
N LEU A 28 29.43 -6.52 17.27
CA LEU A 28 28.49 -7.60 17.59
C LEU A 28 29.11 -8.99 17.34
N THR A 29 30.04 -9.12 16.39
CA THR A 29 30.79 -10.37 16.17
C THR A 29 31.81 -10.63 17.29
N GLU A 30 32.50 -9.61 17.79
CA GLU A 30 33.53 -9.77 18.83
C GLU A 30 32.94 -9.89 20.24
N HIS A 31 31.87 -9.15 20.52
CA HIS A 31 31.37 -8.92 21.87
C HIS A 31 29.94 -9.41 22.12
N GLY A 32 29.19 -9.75 21.07
CA GLY A 32 27.76 -10.09 21.18
C GLY A 32 27.46 -11.32 22.05
N PRO A 33 26.20 -11.47 22.51
CA PRO A 33 25.06 -10.53 22.42
C PRO A 33 25.16 -9.34 23.37
N LEU A 34 24.77 -8.13 22.93
CA LEU A 34 24.85 -6.87 23.70
C LEU A 34 23.53 -6.09 23.68
N ASP A 35 23.23 -5.35 24.74
CA ASP A 35 22.11 -4.39 24.71
C ASP A 35 22.46 -3.10 23.94
N ALA A 36 21.44 -2.28 23.63
CA ALA A 36 21.61 -1.05 22.85
C ALA A 36 22.54 -0.03 23.52
N GLU A 37 22.56 0.06 24.87
CA GLU A 37 23.43 0.98 25.61
C GLU A 37 24.91 0.56 25.48
N ASP A 38 25.18 -0.74 25.62
CA ASP A 38 26.50 -1.34 25.43
C ASP A 38 27.01 -1.20 23.99
N ILE A 39 26.12 -1.28 23.00
CA ILE A 39 26.43 -1.06 21.58
C ILE A 39 26.78 0.41 21.35
N ALA A 40 25.97 1.34 21.87
CA ALA A 40 26.21 2.77 21.75
C ALA A 40 27.58 3.16 22.32
N GLU A 41 27.91 2.67 23.53
CA GLU A 41 29.21 2.92 24.17
C GLU A 41 30.38 2.43 23.30
N ARG A 42 30.24 1.25 22.69
CA ARG A 42 31.31 0.67 21.84
C ARG A 42 31.44 1.35 20.49
N LEU A 43 30.34 1.81 19.90
CA LEU A 43 30.36 2.64 18.68
C LEU A 43 31.10 3.96 18.95
N ASP A 44 30.82 4.61 20.09
CA ASP A 44 31.52 5.81 20.55
C ASP A 44 33.02 5.55 20.76
N GLU A 45 33.38 4.44 21.41
CA GLU A 45 34.78 4.04 21.61
C GLU A 45 35.50 3.74 20.28
N ALA A 46 34.79 3.20 19.28
CA ALA A 46 35.29 2.98 17.94
C ALA A 46 35.39 4.26 17.10
N GLY A 47 34.88 5.39 17.60
CA GLY A 47 34.99 6.70 16.97
C GLY A 47 33.84 7.07 16.03
N ILE A 48 32.74 6.31 16.06
CA ILE A 48 31.47 6.70 15.46
C ILE A 48 30.90 7.86 16.27
N ARG A 49 30.49 8.95 15.61
CA ARG A 49 30.13 10.21 16.29
C ARG A 49 28.67 10.30 16.72
N ASP A 50 27.83 9.45 16.15
CA ASP A 50 26.38 9.46 16.33
C ASP A 50 25.90 8.01 16.48
N ALA A 51 26.23 7.41 17.62
CA ALA A 51 25.91 6.02 17.90
C ALA A 51 24.39 5.78 18.01
N ASP A 52 23.65 6.75 18.56
CA ASP A 52 22.20 6.71 18.69
C ASP A 52 21.54 6.64 17.30
N HIS A 53 21.96 7.47 16.35
CA HIS A 53 21.47 7.42 14.98
C HIS A 53 21.78 6.09 14.27
N VAL A 54 22.94 5.47 14.55
CA VAL A 54 23.25 4.14 14.00
C VAL A 54 22.32 3.07 14.57
N ILE A 55 21.91 3.18 15.83
CA ILE A 55 20.94 2.26 16.44
C ILE A 55 19.57 2.45 15.80
N GLU A 56 19.09 3.70 15.70
CA GLU A 56 17.81 4.03 15.07
C GLU A 56 17.76 3.53 13.60
N ASP A 57 18.73 3.90 12.77
CA ASP A 57 18.70 3.63 11.33
C ASP A 57 18.98 2.16 10.95
N TYR A 58 19.77 1.44 11.76
CA TYR A 58 20.22 0.09 11.37
C TYR A 58 19.66 -1.04 12.23
N LEU A 59 19.39 -0.80 13.51
CA LEU A 59 18.82 -1.79 14.41
C LEU A 59 17.29 -1.66 14.45
N ASP A 60 16.78 -0.47 14.82
CA ASP A 60 15.34 -0.27 14.98
C ASP A 60 14.57 -0.37 13.64
N GLU A 61 15.19 0.04 12.53
CA GLU A 61 14.65 -0.14 11.17
C GLU A 61 14.97 -1.51 10.54
N TYR A 62 15.73 -2.38 11.22
CA TYR A 62 16.16 -3.70 10.69
C TYR A 62 16.90 -3.63 9.34
N SER A 63 17.58 -2.52 9.07
CA SER A 63 18.26 -2.25 7.78
C SER A 63 19.60 -2.99 7.60
N CYS A 64 20.02 -3.79 8.57
CA CYS A 64 21.25 -4.58 8.52
C CYS A 64 21.03 -6.00 9.09
N PRO A 65 21.92 -6.98 8.82
CA PRO A 65 21.77 -8.36 9.28
C PRO A 65 22.14 -8.53 10.77
N ALA A 66 21.67 -7.61 11.60
CA ALA A 66 21.61 -7.72 13.04
C ALA A 66 20.19 -8.12 13.46
N ALA A 67 20.06 -8.81 14.58
CA ALA A 67 18.76 -9.20 15.10
C ALA A 67 18.68 -9.04 16.60
N GLU A 68 17.49 -8.67 17.07
CA GLU A 68 17.14 -8.59 18.48
C GLU A 68 16.75 -9.99 19.01
N LEU A 69 17.27 -10.33 20.18
CA LEU A 69 16.94 -11.56 20.93
C LEU A 69 15.75 -11.28 21.87
N PRO A 70 15.07 -12.33 22.40
CA PRO A 70 13.95 -12.15 23.33
C PRO A 70 14.28 -11.39 24.63
N ASP A 71 15.57 -11.22 24.94
CA ASP A 71 16.05 -10.46 26.10
C ASP A 71 16.61 -9.08 25.73
N GLU A 72 16.17 -8.52 24.59
CA GLU A 72 16.50 -7.16 24.09
C GLU A 72 17.98 -6.96 23.73
N ARG A 73 18.76 -8.05 23.70
CA ARG A 73 20.16 -8.02 23.24
C ARG A 73 20.24 -8.28 21.75
N TRP A 74 21.21 -7.66 21.09
CA TRP A 74 21.44 -7.78 19.65
C TRP A 74 22.60 -8.71 19.32
N VAL A 75 22.48 -9.39 18.18
CA VAL A 75 23.48 -10.29 17.60
C VAL A 75 23.72 -9.96 16.13
N TRP A 76 24.93 -10.27 15.64
CA TRP A 76 25.22 -10.23 14.21
C TRP A 76 24.89 -11.60 13.58
N LEU A 77 23.80 -11.68 12.82
CA LEU A 77 23.29 -12.94 12.27
C LEU A 77 24.32 -13.69 11.40
N PRO A 78 25.12 -13.05 10.52
CA PRO A 78 26.09 -13.77 9.70
C PRO A 78 27.13 -14.52 10.55
N ALA A 79 27.61 -13.89 11.63
CA ALA A 79 28.55 -14.54 12.55
C ALA A 79 27.87 -15.61 13.41
N LEU A 80 26.64 -15.34 13.85
CA LEU A 80 25.85 -16.28 14.65
C LEU A 80 25.39 -17.50 13.85
N LEU A 81 25.18 -17.41 12.55
CA LEU A 81 24.65 -18.52 11.75
C LEU A 81 25.74 -19.25 10.96
N ALA A 82 26.95 -18.70 10.89
CA ALA A 82 28.08 -19.31 10.18
C ALA A 82 28.27 -20.79 10.54
N GLY A 83 28.20 -21.65 9.52
CA GLY A 83 28.40 -23.09 9.61
C GLY A 83 27.24 -23.87 10.24
N ARG A 84 26.16 -23.21 10.70
CA ARG A 84 25.00 -23.89 11.28
C ARG A 84 24.09 -24.48 10.21
N VAL A 85 23.38 -25.54 10.57
CA VAL A 85 22.45 -26.29 9.74
C VAL A 85 21.13 -26.48 10.47
N VAL A 86 20.04 -26.08 9.83
CA VAL A 86 18.67 -26.42 10.25
C VAL A 86 18.14 -27.56 9.38
N THR A 87 17.22 -28.35 9.90
CA THR A 87 16.75 -29.57 9.24
C THR A 87 15.25 -29.54 9.05
N HIS A 88 14.79 -30.07 7.92
CA HIS A 88 13.38 -30.16 7.58
C HIS A 88 13.03 -31.58 7.11
N ARG A 89 11.82 -32.04 7.43
CA ARG A 89 11.33 -33.36 7.01
C ARG A 89 10.42 -33.26 5.81
N LEU A 90 10.85 -33.89 4.72
CA LEU A 90 10.18 -33.77 3.42
C LEU A 90 8.83 -34.49 3.39
N THR A 91 7.83 -33.81 2.87
CA THR A 91 6.54 -34.37 2.50
C THR A 91 6.54 -34.88 1.06
N GLU A 92 5.47 -35.59 0.66
CA GLU A 92 5.30 -36.03 -0.73
C GLU A 92 5.12 -34.85 -1.68
N GLN A 93 4.39 -33.81 -1.26
CA GLN A 93 4.11 -32.64 -2.09
C GLN A 93 5.37 -31.81 -2.34
N GLU A 94 6.20 -31.63 -1.33
CA GLU A 94 7.49 -30.94 -1.45
C GLU A 94 8.44 -31.62 -2.44
N ILE A 95 8.49 -32.96 -2.43
CA ILE A 95 9.25 -33.74 -3.41
C ILE A 95 8.70 -33.56 -4.83
N ILE A 96 7.37 -33.53 -5.00
CA ILE A 96 6.72 -33.39 -6.31
C ILE A 96 7.00 -32.01 -6.93
N HIS A 97 6.95 -30.96 -6.10
CA HIS A 97 7.00 -29.57 -6.56
C HIS A 97 8.39 -28.91 -6.41
N ASP A 98 9.35 -29.59 -5.79
CA ASP A 98 10.67 -29.05 -5.42
C ASP A 98 10.52 -27.71 -4.69
N LEU A 99 9.78 -27.75 -3.58
CA LEU A 99 9.61 -26.62 -2.65
C LEU A 99 9.85 -27.13 -1.22
N LEU A 100 10.16 -26.23 -0.29
CA LEU A 100 10.26 -26.53 1.14
C LEU A 100 9.45 -25.51 1.93
N ALA A 101 8.64 -25.97 2.87
CA ALA A 101 8.00 -25.11 3.85
C ALA A 101 9.08 -24.38 4.67
N ILE A 102 8.93 -23.06 4.84
CA ILE A 102 9.92 -22.25 5.57
C ILE A 102 9.66 -22.38 7.07
N THR A 103 8.43 -22.12 7.50
CA THR A 103 8.07 -22.12 8.92
C THR A 103 7.66 -23.53 9.40
N PRO A 104 8.13 -23.99 10.56
CA PRO A 104 9.07 -23.33 11.48
C PRO A 104 10.55 -23.68 11.24
N ASP A 105 10.85 -24.61 10.34
CA ASP A 105 12.14 -25.31 10.33
C ASP A 105 13.30 -24.48 9.74
N LEU A 106 13.03 -23.67 8.72
CA LEU A 106 14.03 -22.98 7.93
C LEU A 106 14.14 -21.48 8.26
N ASP A 107 13.12 -20.88 8.91
CA ASP A 107 13.07 -19.45 9.28
C ASP A 107 14.39 -18.93 9.86
N PRO A 108 15.03 -19.61 10.86
CA PRO A 108 16.18 -19.02 11.55
C PRO A 108 17.41 -18.80 10.66
N ILE A 109 17.49 -19.48 9.51
CA ILE A 109 18.54 -19.24 8.50
C ILE A 109 18.02 -18.36 7.37
N LEU A 110 16.78 -18.57 6.92
CA LEU A 110 16.25 -17.85 5.76
C LEU A 110 16.01 -16.36 6.05
N GLU A 111 15.88 -15.94 7.31
CA GLU A 111 15.85 -14.51 7.67
C GLU A 111 17.06 -13.73 7.12
N LEU A 112 18.25 -14.34 7.07
CA LEU A 112 19.43 -13.69 6.48
C LEU A 112 19.20 -13.27 5.02
N CYS A 113 18.35 -14.00 4.29
CA CYS A 113 18.04 -13.72 2.90
C CYS A 113 17.20 -12.44 2.73
N ASN A 114 16.70 -11.84 3.81
CA ASN A 114 16.08 -10.51 3.76
C ASN A 114 17.11 -9.42 3.45
N HIS A 115 18.40 -9.67 3.68
CA HIS A 115 19.49 -8.72 3.44
C HIS A 115 20.29 -9.03 2.16
N ASP A 116 20.77 -7.96 1.51
CA ASP A 116 21.61 -8.07 0.32
C ASP A 116 22.92 -8.81 0.61
N GLY A 117 23.31 -9.68 -0.33
CA GLY A 117 24.53 -10.49 -0.24
C GLY A 117 24.35 -11.88 0.36
N TYR A 118 23.15 -12.24 0.85
CA TYR A 118 22.87 -13.56 1.43
C TYR A 118 21.82 -14.38 0.66
N ARG A 119 21.44 -13.94 -0.54
CA ARG A 119 20.38 -14.54 -1.39
C ARG A 119 20.90 -15.57 -2.41
N GLU A 120 21.99 -16.27 -2.11
CA GLU A 120 22.61 -17.25 -3.02
C GLU A 120 22.85 -18.59 -2.32
N PHE A 121 22.61 -19.67 -3.06
CA PHE A 121 23.11 -20.99 -2.74
C PHE A 121 24.61 -21.07 -3.04
N ALA A 122 25.31 -22.03 -2.40
CA ALA A 122 26.75 -22.24 -2.55
C ALA A 122 27.21 -22.60 -3.98
N ASP A 123 26.27 -22.94 -4.87
CA ASP A 123 26.52 -23.15 -6.30
C ASP A 123 26.30 -21.89 -7.17
N GLY A 124 25.95 -20.76 -6.54
CA GLY A 124 25.65 -19.47 -7.17
C GLY A 124 24.21 -19.35 -7.69
N ALA A 125 23.34 -20.33 -7.44
CA ALA A 125 21.93 -20.19 -7.76
C ALA A 125 21.24 -19.22 -6.78
N PRO A 126 20.30 -18.37 -7.23
CA PRO A 126 19.59 -17.48 -6.32
C PRO A 126 18.64 -18.26 -5.40
N VAL A 127 18.55 -17.83 -4.14
CA VAL A 127 17.52 -18.26 -3.20
C VAL A 127 16.21 -17.59 -3.61
N THR A 128 15.16 -18.38 -3.84
CA THR A 128 13.84 -17.88 -4.26
C THR A 128 12.81 -18.21 -3.19
N ILE A 129 12.36 -17.20 -2.45
CA ILE A 129 11.24 -17.31 -1.52
C ILE A 129 9.99 -16.87 -2.27
N VAL A 130 8.93 -17.66 -2.15
CA VAL A 130 7.67 -17.47 -2.87
C VAL A 130 6.57 -17.23 -1.85
N LEU A 131 5.85 -16.12 -1.99
CA LEU A 131 4.77 -15.71 -1.09
C LEU A 131 3.40 -15.79 -1.77
N PRO A 132 2.37 -16.23 -1.05
CA PRO A 132 1.01 -16.29 -1.60
C PRO A 132 0.51 -14.87 -1.90
N GLY A 133 -0.17 -14.67 -3.05
CA GLY A 133 -0.70 -13.37 -3.48
C GLY A 133 0.32 -12.46 -4.19
N PHE A 134 1.62 -12.64 -3.96
CA PHE A 134 2.67 -11.89 -4.64
C PHE A 134 3.23 -12.65 -5.85
N ASP A 135 3.40 -13.97 -5.72
CA ASP A 135 4.07 -14.81 -6.71
C ASP A 135 3.10 -15.78 -7.42
N ASP A 136 1.80 -15.45 -7.48
CA ASP A 136 0.76 -16.35 -7.98
C ASP A 136 1.03 -16.83 -9.41
N LEU A 137 1.51 -15.95 -10.28
CA LEU A 137 1.89 -16.30 -11.65
C LEU A 137 3.02 -17.33 -11.69
N LEU A 138 3.97 -17.26 -10.76
CA LEU A 138 5.08 -18.21 -10.68
C LEU A 138 4.58 -19.57 -10.17
N LEU A 139 3.69 -19.57 -9.17
CA LEU A 139 3.03 -20.78 -8.66
C LEU A 139 2.23 -21.50 -9.75
N GLU A 140 1.42 -20.76 -10.52
CA GLU A 140 0.67 -21.29 -11.66
C GLU A 140 1.58 -21.87 -12.73
N GLN A 141 2.65 -21.16 -13.11
CA GLN A 141 3.63 -21.63 -14.10
C GLN A 141 4.32 -22.92 -13.66
N ARG A 142 4.54 -23.08 -12.36
CA ARG A 142 5.12 -24.28 -11.75
C ARG A 142 4.10 -25.39 -11.50
N GLY A 143 2.80 -25.11 -11.66
CA GLY A 143 1.72 -26.02 -11.33
C GLY A 143 1.69 -26.39 -9.85
N ILE A 144 2.03 -25.43 -8.98
CA ILE A 144 2.03 -25.62 -7.53
C ILE A 144 0.66 -25.20 -6.99
N PRO A 145 -0.07 -26.09 -6.29
CA PRO A 145 -1.30 -25.72 -5.61
C PRO A 145 -1.06 -24.63 -4.56
N PHE A 146 -1.86 -23.57 -4.58
CA PHE A 146 -1.75 -22.44 -3.63
C PHE A 146 -1.88 -22.89 -2.17
N GLU A 147 -2.67 -23.93 -1.89
CA GLU A 147 -2.86 -24.50 -0.56
C GLU A 147 -1.56 -25.09 0.06
N LEU A 148 -0.52 -25.31 -0.74
CA LEU A 148 0.78 -25.78 -0.27
C LEU A 148 1.71 -24.66 0.20
N VAL A 149 1.32 -23.40 0.00
CA VAL A 149 2.12 -22.22 0.35
C VAL A 149 1.45 -21.57 1.55
N ASP A 150 2.13 -21.60 2.70
CA ASP A 150 1.69 -20.90 3.90
C ASP A 150 1.88 -19.37 3.77
N GLU A 151 1.34 -18.60 4.71
CA GLU A 151 1.48 -17.13 4.70
C GLU A 151 2.95 -16.68 4.85
N SER A 152 3.79 -17.49 5.49
CA SER A 152 5.24 -17.25 5.64
C SER A 152 6.04 -17.52 4.35
N GLY A 153 5.44 -18.21 3.39
CA GLY A 153 6.03 -18.56 2.11
C GLY A 153 6.80 -19.88 2.08
N VAL A 154 7.23 -20.24 0.87
CA VAL A 154 8.00 -21.46 0.61
C VAL A 154 9.34 -21.15 -0.05
N LEU A 155 10.35 -21.94 0.28
CA LEU A 155 11.62 -21.92 -0.44
C LEU A 155 11.45 -22.72 -1.74
N LEU A 156 11.39 -22.03 -2.88
CA LEU A 156 11.25 -22.65 -4.18
C LEU A 156 12.62 -23.08 -4.72
N LEU A 157 12.73 -24.37 -5.06
CA LEU A 157 13.94 -24.96 -5.61
C LEU A 157 13.82 -25.17 -7.12
N ASN A 158 14.98 -25.28 -7.78
CA ASN A 158 15.02 -25.69 -9.17
C ASN A 158 14.39 -27.09 -9.32
N PRO A 159 13.61 -27.36 -10.39
CA PRO A 159 12.97 -28.65 -10.56
C PRO A 159 13.98 -29.79 -10.67
N GLY A 160 13.73 -30.87 -9.94
CA GLY A 160 14.57 -32.05 -9.80
C GLY A 160 15.66 -31.94 -8.74
N THR A 161 15.73 -30.86 -7.96
CA THR A 161 16.78 -30.65 -6.94
C THR A 161 16.74 -31.74 -5.87
N LEU A 162 15.58 -31.98 -5.25
CA LEU A 162 15.44 -32.97 -4.17
C LEU A 162 15.66 -34.40 -4.67
N THR A 163 15.17 -34.68 -5.88
CA THR A 163 15.41 -35.98 -6.54
C THR A 163 16.90 -36.19 -6.87
N ALA A 164 17.62 -35.14 -7.29
CA ALA A 164 19.05 -35.21 -7.59
C ALA A 164 19.89 -35.45 -6.31
N LEU A 165 19.41 -34.98 -5.16
CA LEU A 165 19.97 -35.29 -3.84
C LEU A 165 19.64 -36.72 -3.35
N GLY A 166 18.80 -37.45 -4.08
CA GLY A 166 18.41 -38.83 -3.76
C GLY A 166 17.43 -38.94 -2.60
N LEU A 167 16.71 -37.86 -2.29
CA LEU A 167 15.77 -37.79 -1.17
C LEU A 167 14.37 -38.26 -1.59
N SER A 168 13.62 -38.78 -0.63
CA SER A 168 12.23 -39.23 -0.75
C SER A 168 11.37 -38.65 0.38
N ALA A 169 10.05 -38.76 0.25
CA ALA A 169 9.13 -38.35 1.31
C ALA A 169 9.46 -39.06 2.63
N GLY A 170 9.56 -38.28 3.71
CA GLY A 170 9.96 -38.71 5.05
C GLY A 170 11.46 -38.58 5.35
N ASP A 171 12.31 -38.40 4.33
CA ASP A 171 13.74 -38.14 4.52
C ASP A 171 13.97 -36.71 5.06
N LEU A 172 15.16 -36.49 5.61
CA LEU A 172 15.57 -35.19 6.14
C LEU A 172 16.50 -34.48 5.16
N VAL A 173 16.24 -33.19 4.98
CA VAL A 173 17.12 -32.26 4.28
C VAL A 173 17.65 -31.23 5.28
N GLY A 174 18.92 -30.88 5.16
CA GLY A 174 19.60 -29.84 5.92
C GLY A 174 19.82 -28.61 5.05
N LEU A 175 19.52 -27.43 5.58
CA LEU A 175 19.91 -26.14 5.02
C LEU A 175 21.04 -25.58 5.87
N ARG A 176 22.25 -25.50 5.29
CA ARG A 176 23.46 -25.04 5.97
C ARG A 176 23.87 -23.66 5.51
N CYS A 177 24.17 -22.77 6.44
CA CYS A 177 24.81 -21.49 6.15
C CYS A 177 26.32 -21.68 6.02
N THR A 178 26.89 -21.37 4.84
CA THR A 178 28.33 -21.50 4.55
C THR A 178 28.93 -20.16 4.13
N ASP A 179 30.26 -20.07 4.09
CA ASP A 179 30.96 -18.86 3.61
C ASP A 179 30.64 -18.53 2.13
N ASP A 180 30.25 -19.53 1.34
CA ASP A 180 29.93 -19.39 -0.09
C ASP A 180 28.42 -19.24 -0.36
N GLY A 181 27.58 -19.17 0.68
CA GLY A 181 26.11 -19.12 0.56
C GLY A 181 25.40 -20.31 1.23
N LEU A 182 24.12 -20.52 0.92
CA LEU A 182 23.33 -21.62 1.50
C LEU A 182 23.62 -22.96 0.81
N ALA A 183 23.76 -24.04 1.57
CA ALA A 183 23.98 -25.38 1.03
C ALA A 183 22.84 -26.32 1.47
N LEU A 184 22.23 -26.99 0.48
CA LEU A 184 21.21 -28.00 0.72
C LEU A 184 21.85 -29.40 0.75
N GLU A 185 21.69 -30.16 1.83
CA GLU A 185 22.36 -31.46 2.03
C GLU A 185 21.42 -32.55 2.59
N PRO A 186 21.55 -33.83 2.15
CA PRO A 186 20.86 -34.95 2.79
C PRO A 186 21.31 -35.16 4.23
N VAL A 187 20.36 -35.44 5.14
CA VAL A 187 20.65 -35.71 6.55
C VAL A 187 20.25 -37.13 6.93
N ASP A 188 21.24 -37.98 7.22
CA ASP A 188 21.01 -39.39 7.56
C ASP A 188 20.52 -39.60 9.02
N ALA A 189 20.90 -38.69 9.92
CA ALA A 189 20.59 -38.79 11.34
C ALA A 189 20.68 -37.43 12.01
N THR A 190 19.83 -37.23 13.02
CA THR A 190 19.84 -36.05 13.87
C THR A 190 20.45 -36.39 15.22
N THR A 191 21.15 -35.42 15.80
CA THR A 191 21.74 -35.54 17.14
C THR A 191 21.01 -34.62 18.10
N ASP A 192 20.91 -35.03 19.37
CA ASP A 192 20.35 -34.22 20.48
C ASP A 192 18.82 -33.94 20.41
N THR A 193 18.12 -34.26 21.50
CA THR A 193 16.67 -34.03 21.69
C THR A 193 16.39 -32.91 22.68
N THR A 194 17.41 -32.13 23.07
CA THR A 194 17.28 -31.08 24.10
C THR A 194 16.87 -29.71 23.56
N VAL A 195 16.81 -29.52 22.23
CA VAL A 195 16.46 -28.25 21.58
C VAL A 195 15.16 -27.68 22.13
N GLY A 196 14.06 -28.44 22.09
CA GLY A 196 12.76 -27.93 22.57
C GLY A 196 12.77 -27.55 24.06
N ALA A 197 13.55 -28.24 24.91
CA ALA A 197 13.69 -27.86 26.32
C ALA A 197 14.48 -26.54 26.50
N ARG A 198 15.43 -26.25 25.59
CA ARG A 198 16.18 -24.98 25.58
C ARG A 198 15.31 -23.84 25.08
N LEU A 199 14.57 -24.06 23.99
CA LEU A 199 13.60 -23.08 23.49
C LEU A 199 12.57 -22.74 24.58
N ALA A 200 11.99 -23.76 25.22
CA ALA A 200 11.04 -23.57 26.31
C ALA A 200 11.59 -22.75 27.50
N ALA A 201 12.89 -22.80 27.75
CA ALA A 201 13.52 -22.07 28.86
C ALA A 201 13.77 -20.59 28.56
N LEU A 202 13.71 -20.20 27.29
CA LEU A 202 13.93 -18.83 26.80
C LEU A 202 12.62 -18.06 26.57
N LEU A 203 11.47 -18.75 26.63
CA LEU A 203 10.17 -18.12 26.40
C LEU A 203 9.68 -17.35 27.63
N ASP A 204 9.07 -16.20 27.36
CA ASP A 204 8.23 -15.52 28.35
C ASP A 204 6.92 -16.31 28.57
N THR A 205 6.29 -16.13 29.74
CA THR A 205 5.05 -16.81 30.09
C THR A 205 3.79 -16.03 29.74
N GLU A 206 3.89 -14.73 29.54
CA GLU A 206 2.79 -13.80 29.28
C GLU A 206 2.76 -13.33 27.81
N GLU A 207 3.88 -13.38 27.10
CA GLU A 207 3.99 -12.96 25.69
C GLU A 207 4.68 -14.02 24.81
N PRO A 208 4.26 -14.19 23.54
CA PRO A 208 4.94 -15.08 22.62
C PRO A 208 6.22 -14.41 22.09
N SER A 209 7.18 -15.21 21.64
CA SER A 209 8.43 -14.72 21.06
C SER A 209 8.55 -15.19 19.61
N ARG A 210 9.17 -14.38 18.74
CA ARG A 210 9.50 -14.82 17.38
C ARG A 210 10.38 -16.06 17.46
N LEU A 211 9.99 -17.12 16.76
CA LEU A 211 10.63 -18.42 16.79
C LEU A 211 12.12 -18.30 16.42
N ALA A 212 12.43 -17.58 15.34
CA ALA A 212 13.80 -17.36 14.90
C ALA A 212 14.66 -16.68 15.98
N ALA A 213 14.13 -15.64 16.65
CA ALA A 213 14.81 -14.96 17.76
C ALA A 213 15.11 -15.89 18.94
N VAL A 214 14.17 -16.78 19.30
CA VAL A 214 14.39 -17.79 20.35
C VAL A 214 15.47 -18.79 19.94
N VAL A 215 15.50 -19.22 18.66
CA VAL A 215 16.55 -20.09 18.13
C VAL A 215 17.92 -19.40 18.15
N TRP A 216 17.99 -18.11 17.78
CA TRP A 216 19.22 -17.33 17.83
C TRP A 216 19.73 -17.15 19.25
N ALA A 217 18.85 -16.87 20.21
CA ALA A 217 19.20 -16.81 21.62
C ALA A 217 19.77 -18.15 22.12
N ALA A 218 19.13 -19.27 21.75
CA ALA A 218 19.66 -20.59 22.06
C ALA A 218 21.04 -20.87 21.42
N CYS A 219 21.28 -20.35 20.20
CA CYS A 219 22.57 -20.43 19.52
C CYS A 219 23.65 -19.56 20.14
N ALA A 220 23.27 -18.41 20.71
CA ALA A 220 24.17 -17.51 21.42
C ALA A 220 24.59 -18.11 22.77
N ASP A 221 23.65 -18.73 23.49
CA ASP A 221 23.90 -19.42 24.76
C ASP A 221 24.72 -20.71 24.58
N ASP A 222 24.53 -21.43 23.48
CA ASP A 222 25.27 -22.64 23.15
C ASP A 222 25.84 -22.57 21.72
N PRO A 223 27.10 -22.14 21.55
CA PRO A 223 27.76 -22.04 20.25
C PRO A 223 27.88 -23.36 19.47
N THR A 224 27.60 -24.51 20.11
CA THR A 224 27.63 -25.82 19.46
C THR A 224 26.29 -26.21 18.84
N LEU A 225 25.21 -25.52 19.20
CA LEU A 225 23.86 -25.78 18.71
C LEU A 225 23.78 -25.56 17.19
N PHE A 226 23.09 -26.47 16.49
CA PHE A 226 22.94 -26.50 15.03
C PHE A 226 24.26 -26.58 14.23
N THR A 227 25.43 -26.76 14.86
CA THR A 227 26.67 -27.01 14.10
C THR A 227 26.66 -28.39 13.41
N THR A 228 25.89 -29.33 13.96
CA THR A 228 25.50 -30.60 13.36
C THR A 228 23.97 -30.67 13.24
N PRO A 229 23.43 -31.45 12.28
CA PRO A 229 21.99 -31.60 12.11
C PRO A 229 21.28 -32.03 13.41
N LEU A 230 20.30 -31.25 13.86
CA LEU A 230 19.41 -31.56 14.99
C LEU A 230 18.07 -32.04 14.47
N ALA A 231 17.11 -32.38 15.33
CA ALA A 231 15.74 -32.66 14.88
C ALA A 231 15.12 -31.39 14.27
N PRO A 232 14.22 -31.52 13.28
CA PRO A 232 13.41 -30.39 12.80
C PRO A 232 12.78 -29.62 13.96
N LEU A 233 12.71 -28.30 13.83
CA LEU A 233 12.17 -27.42 14.87
C LEU A 233 10.70 -27.76 15.12
N SER A 234 9.93 -28.04 14.07
CA SER A 234 8.57 -28.56 14.12
C SER A 234 8.46 -29.77 15.07
N GLU A 235 9.30 -30.79 14.86
CA GLU A 235 9.34 -31.98 15.72
C GLU A 235 9.79 -31.68 17.16
N ALA A 236 10.72 -30.75 17.34
CA ALA A 236 11.22 -30.36 18.66
C ALA A 236 10.16 -29.59 19.46
N ILE A 237 9.40 -28.71 18.80
CA ILE A 237 8.28 -27.94 19.35
C ILE A 237 7.17 -28.91 19.79
N ASP A 238 6.75 -29.80 18.89
CA ASP A 238 5.74 -30.82 19.16
C ASP A 238 6.13 -31.74 20.32
N ALA A 239 7.38 -32.21 20.34
CA ALA A 239 7.87 -33.14 21.36
C ALA A 239 7.89 -32.54 22.78
N HIS A 240 8.01 -31.21 22.90
CA HIS A 240 7.99 -30.49 24.18
C HIS A 240 6.63 -29.83 24.46
N GLY A 241 5.66 -29.98 23.55
CA GLY A 241 4.30 -29.45 23.71
C GLY A 241 4.24 -27.92 23.70
N LEU A 242 5.21 -27.26 23.06
CA LEU A 242 5.19 -25.81 22.86
C LEU A 242 4.07 -25.44 21.89
N ALA A 243 3.50 -24.25 22.07
CA ALA A 243 2.50 -23.72 21.16
C ALA A 243 3.19 -22.84 20.11
N SER A 244 2.81 -22.98 18.85
CA SER A 244 3.29 -22.11 17.77
C SER A 244 2.14 -21.66 16.89
N HIS A 245 2.26 -20.46 16.34
CA HIS A 245 1.33 -19.88 15.38
C HIS A 245 2.14 -19.01 14.43
N ASP A 246 2.16 -19.36 13.15
CA ASP A 246 3.08 -18.81 12.16
C ASP A 246 4.52 -18.82 12.69
N ASP A 247 5.21 -17.68 12.65
CA ASP A 247 6.57 -17.53 13.15
C ASP A 247 6.67 -17.22 14.65
N TRP A 248 5.57 -17.35 15.41
CA TRP A 248 5.53 -17.14 16.85
C TRP A 248 5.60 -18.45 17.63
N LEU A 249 6.34 -18.43 18.75
CA LEU A 249 6.51 -19.54 19.67
C LEU A 249 6.11 -19.10 21.09
N ALA A 250 5.38 -19.96 21.79
CA ALA A 250 4.91 -19.70 23.14
C ALA A 250 4.85 -20.99 24.00
N PRO A 251 4.76 -20.86 25.34
CA PRO A 251 4.56 -22.00 26.21
C PRO A 251 3.27 -22.77 25.91
N ALA A 252 3.22 -24.02 26.37
CA ALA A 252 2.05 -24.89 26.21
C ALA A 252 0.77 -24.22 26.76
N GLY A 253 -0.26 -24.15 25.92
CA GLY A 253 -1.57 -23.58 26.30
C GLY A 253 -1.67 -22.06 26.20
N PHE A 254 -0.71 -21.39 25.56
CA PHE A 254 -0.82 -19.97 25.20
C PHE A 254 -2.01 -19.73 24.27
N ASP A 255 -2.71 -18.61 24.48
CA ASP A 255 -3.92 -18.24 23.74
C ASP A 255 -3.56 -17.22 22.65
N PHE A 256 -3.14 -17.72 21.48
CA PHE A 256 -2.76 -16.87 20.35
C PHE A 256 -3.93 -16.06 19.80
N GLU A 257 -5.16 -16.58 19.84
CA GLU A 257 -6.35 -15.85 19.39
C GLU A 257 -6.58 -14.61 20.25
N ARG A 258 -6.51 -14.77 21.58
CA ARG A 258 -6.62 -13.64 22.50
C ARG A 258 -5.47 -12.65 22.34
N TRP A 259 -4.24 -13.14 22.23
CA TRP A 259 -3.06 -12.29 22.08
C TRP A 259 -3.12 -11.47 20.77
N ASP A 260 -3.44 -12.10 19.64
CA ASP A 260 -3.59 -11.39 18.36
C ASP A 260 -4.73 -10.36 18.43
N PHE A 261 -5.84 -10.69 19.10
CA PHE A 261 -6.93 -9.74 19.34
C PHE A 261 -6.46 -8.54 20.18
N GLU A 262 -5.73 -8.76 21.28
CA GLU A 262 -5.21 -7.68 22.14
C GLU A 262 -4.19 -6.80 21.39
N ARG A 263 -3.31 -7.41 20.58
CA ARG A 263 -2.33 -6.72 19.73
C ARG A 263 -3.02 -5.87 18.65
N LYS A 264 -3.96 -6.44 17.91
CA LYS A 264 -4.78 -5.70 16.92
C LYS A 264 -5.57 -4.58 17.57
N SER A 265 -6.14 -4.82 18.76
CA SER A 265 -6.83 -3.79 19.54
C SER A 265 -5.92 -2.61 19.85
N ALA A 266 -4.70 -2.87 20.34
CA ALA A 266 -3.75 -1.81 20.66
C ALA A 266 -3.37 -0.99 19.41
N LEU A 267 -3.13 -1.66 18.27
CA LEU A 267 -2.83 -1.01 16.99
C LEU A 267 -3.98 -0.11 16.51
N LEU A 268 -5.22 -0.61 16.57
CA LEU A 268 -6.39 0.12 16.13
C LEU A 268 -6.74 1.29 17.06
N ALA A 269 -6.54 1.12 18.37
CA ALA A 269 -6.73 2.18 19.36
C ALA A 269 -5.81 3.37 19.08
N ASP A 270 -4.52 3.10 18.81
CA ASP A 270 -3.54 4.14 18.50
C ASP A 270 -3.84 4.82 17.15
N ARG A 271 -4.05 4.02 16.09
CA ARG A 271 -4.34 4.50 14.73
C ARG A 271 -5.53 5.45 14.66
N TYR A 272 -6.61 5.12 15.38
CA TYR A 272 -7.88 5.83 15.31
C TYR A 272 -8.20 6.70 16.54
N GLY A 273 -7.35 6.69 17.56
CA GLY A 273 -7.55 7.44 18.81
C GLY A 273 -8.82 7.02 19.57
N LEU A 274 -9.11 5.72 19.60
CA LEU A 274 -10.35 5.16 20.15
C LEU A 274 -10.27 4.89 21.65
N ASP A 275 -11.42 4.92 22.32
CA ASP A 275 -11.50 4.40 23.69
C ASP A 275 -11.56 2.85 23.70
N ALA A 276 -11.47 2.25 24.89
CA ALA A 276 -11.41 0.79 25.04
C ALA A 276 -12.67 0.07 24.50
N ASP A 277 -13.86 0.66 24.66
CA ASP A 277 -15.11 0.05 24.20
C ASP A 277 -15.20 0.13 22.67
N GLN A 278 -14.89 1.29 22.09
CA GLN A 278 -14.83 1.50 20.64
C GLN A 278 -13.79 0.59 19.99
N THR A 279 -12.61 0.45 20.60
CA THR A 279 -11.52 -0.41 20.12
C THR A 279 -11.94 -1.87 20.08
N PHE A 280 -12.56 -2.36 21.16
CA PHE A 280 -13.06 -3.72 21.22
C PHE A 280 -14.06 -3.99 20.11
N VAL A 281 -15.03 -3.08 19.91
CA VAL A 281 -16.04 -3.22 18.86
C VAL A 281 -15.41 -3.21 17.47
N LEU A 282 -14.50 -2.27 17.20
CA LEU A 282 -13.82 -2.21 15.90
C LEU A 282 -13.06 -3.51 15.62
N THR A 283 -12.25 -3.96 16.57
CA THR A 283 -11.43 -5.17 16.43
C THR A 283 -12.29 -6.40 16.20
N ALA A 284 -13.41 -6.54 16.92
CA ALA A 284 -14.35 -7.64 16.73
C ALA A 284 -15.03 -7.59 15.35
N LEU A 285 -15.46 -6.41 14.88
CA LEU A 285 -16.06 -6.25 13.56
C LEU A 285 -15.07 -6.56 12.43
N VAL A 286 -13.83 -6.08 12.53
CA VAL A 286 -12.76 -6.40 11.56
C VAL A 286 -12.50 -7.90 11.53
N ALA A 287 -12.33 -8.55 12.69
CA ALA A 287 -12.09 -10.00 12.73
C ALA A 287 -13.25 -10.82 12.10
N MET A 288 -14.50 -10.40 12.31
CA MET A 288 -15.67 -11.02 11.69
C MET A 288 -15.75 -10.77 10.18
N HIS A 289 -15.35 -9.58 9.72
CA HIS A 289 -15.24 -9.26 8.29
C HIS A 289 -14.13 -10.07 7.63
N ASP A 290 -12.95 -10.18 8.24
CA ASP A 290 -11.83 -11.00 7.74
C ASP A 290 -12.25 -12.47 7.60
N GLN A 291 -13.02 -12.99 8.55
CA GLN A 291 -13.58 -14.34 8.45
C GLN A 291 -14.53 -14.48 7.25
N MET A 292 -15.38 -13.48 7.00
CA MET A 292 -16.27 -13.44 5.83
C MET A 292 -15.46 -13.40 4.52
N ALA A 293 -14.41 -12.58 4.46
CA ALA A 293 -13.53 -12.49 3.31
C ALA A 293 -12.86 -13.84 3.01
N ARG A 294 -12.31 -14.52 4.02
CA ARG A 294 -11.72 -15.87 3.86
C ARG A 294 -12.73 -16.90 3.34
N LEU A 295 -13.98 -16.86 3.81
CA LEU A 295 -15.02 -17.78 3.30
C LEU A 295 -15.36 -17.52 1.84
N LEU A 296 -15.32 -16.26 1.40
CA LEU A 296 -15.51 -15.91 -0.01
C LEU A 296 -14.36 -16.41 -0.87
N ASP A 297 -13.12 -16.33 -0.38
CA ASP A 297 -11.96 -16.85 -1.10
C ASP A 297 -12.06 -18.38 -1.29
N ILE A 298 -12.46 -19.11 -0.25
CA ILE A 298 -12.69 -20.57 -0.34
C ILE A 298 -13.79 -20.89 -1.35
N ALA A 299 -14.90 -20.15 -1.35
CA ALA A 299 -16.00 -20.36 -2.29
C ALA A 299 -15.59 -20.04 -3.73
N ALA A 300 -14.85 -18.95 -3.95
CA ALA A 300 -14.36 -18.57 -5.27
C ALA A 300 -13.34 -19.58 -5.82
N ALA A 301 -12.46 -20.12 -4.97
CA ALA A 301 -11.51 -21.17 -5.34
C ALA A 301 -12.23 -22.47 -5.75
N ALA A 302 -13.29 -22.85 -5.05
CA ALA A 302 -14.08 -24.04 -5.38
C ALA A 302 -14.85 -23.92 -6.71
N GLU A 303 -15.31 -22.71 -7.08
CA GLU A 303 -15.97 -22.47 -8.37
C GLU A 303 -14.99 -22.43 -9.57
N GLY A 304 -13.70 -22.20 -9.31
CA GLY A 304 -12.65 -22.12 -10.33
C GLY A 304 -12.12 -23.46 -10.85
N ASP A 305 -12.37 -24.57 -10.13
CA ASP A 305 -11.84 -25.91 -10.47
C ASP A 305 -12.79 -26.74 -11.36
N ASP A 306 -14.02 -26.27 -11.60
CA ASP A 306 -14.99 -26.93 -12.47
C ASP A 306 -14.86 -26.48 -13.95
N THR A 307 -13.82 -26.98 -14.63
CA THR A 307 -13.85 -27.11 -16.10
C THR A 307 -13.79 -28.57 -16.56
N GLU A 308 -14.97 -29.04 -16.96
CA GLU A 308 -15.27 -30.21 -17.82
C GLU A 308 -15.02 -31.62 -17.24
N GLU A 309 -16.05 -32.20 -16.60
CA GLU A 309 -16.72 -33.38 -17.16
C GLU A 309 -18.18 -33.47 -16.68
N ASP A 310 -19.10 -33.28 -17.62
CA ASP A 310 -20.50 -33.65 -17.56
C ASP A 310 -20.62 -35.17 -17.36
N ASP A 311 -21.14 -35.60 -16.21
CA ASP A 311 -21.98 -36.78 -16.15
C ASP A 311 -23.12 -36.53 -15.16
N GLY A 312 -24.28 -36.17 -15.73
CA GLY A 312 -25.51 -35.99 -14.99
C GLY A 312 -25.85 -37.19 -14.10
N VAL A 313 -25.98 -36.93 -12.80
CA VAL A 313 -26.68 -37.82 -11.87
C VAL A 313 -27.57 -36.97 -10.95
N ASP A 314 -28.87 -37.17 -11.14
CA ASP A 314 -30.02 -36.84 -10.30
C ASP A 314 -29.82 -35.89 -9.11
N ALA A 315 -30.53 -34.76 -9.19
CA ALA A 315 -31.00 -33.99 -8.05
C ALA A 315 -31.73 -34.92 -7.06
N ALA A 316 -31.01 -35.36 -6.03
CA ALA A 316 -31.56 -36.01 -4.87
C ALA A 316 -31.67 -34.97 -3.75
N ASP A 317 -32.92 -34.62 -3.43
CA ASP A 317 -33.33 -34.02 -2.16
C ASP A 317 -32.59 -34.69 -0.99
N GLY A 318 -31.54 -34.03 -0.50
CA GLY A 318 -30.91 -34.27 0.79
C GLY A 318 -31.43 -33.23 1.78
N PRO A 319 -31.74 -33.61 3.03
CA PRO A 319 -32.46 -32.73 3.95
C PRO A 319 -31.61 -31.51 4.26
N ALA A 320 -32.26 -30.33 4.23
CA ALA A 320 -31.80 -29.18 4.99
C ALA A 320 -31.56 -29.64 6.43
N ASP A 321 -30.30 -29.70 6.82
CA ASP A 321 -29.84 -29.92 8.18
C ASP A 321 -28.95 -28.73 8.54
N PRO A 322 -28.92 -28.33 9.81
CA PRO A 322 -29.78 -27.31 10.37
C PRO A 322 -29.04 -25.97 10.53
N ASP A 323 -29.79 -24.87 10.69
CA ASP A 323 -29.27 -23.56 11.13
C ASP A 323 -28.19 -23.75 12.22
N PRO A 324 -26.95 -23.27 12.02
CA PRO A 324 -25.89 -23.41 13.00
C PRO A 324 -26.15 -22.46 14.17
N GLU A 325 -26.89 -22.89 15.18
CA GLU A 325 -26.97 -22.21 16.50
C GLU A 325 -27.09 -20.66 16.45
N ASP A 326 -27.86 -20.12 15.49
CA ASP A 326 -27.84 -18.71 15.05
C ASP A 326 -28.45 -17.67 16.04
N GLY A 327 -28.63 -18.01 17.31
CA GLY A 327 -29.17 -17.08 18.31
C GLY A 327 -28.11 -16.12 18.85
N GLU A 328 -27.12 -16.67 19.55
CA GLU A 328 -26.16 -15.86 20.32
C GLU A 328 -25.15 -15.11 19.43
N SER A 329 -24.68 -15.74 18.34
CA SER A 329 -23.77 -15.10 17.38
C SER A 329 -24.46 -13.99 16.56
N ALA A 330 -25.73 -14.20 16.18
CA ALA A 330 -26.50 -13.18 15.47
C ALA A 330 -26.85 -11.99 16.38
N ASP A 331 -27.17 -12.24 17.65
CA ASP A 331 -27.41 -11.20 18.64
C ASP A 331 -26.13 -10.38 18.89
N LEU A 332 -24.97 -11.02 19.03
CA LEU A 332 -23.67 -10.33 19.19
C LEU A 332 -23.33 -9.44 17.99
N LEU A 333 -23.51 -9.95 16.77
CA LEU A 333 -23.25 -9.17 15.55
C LEU A 333 -24.18 -7.93 15.46
N GLY A 334 -25.43 -8.07 15.89
CA GLY A 334 -26.37 -6.94 15.99
C GLY A 334 -25.97 -5.91 17.05
N GLU A 335 -25.47 -6.36 18.20
CA GLU A 335 -24.96 -5.50 19.29
C GLU A 335 -23.71 -4.71 18.86
N LEU A 336 -22.71 -5.39 18.28
CA LEU A 336 -21.50 -4.75 17.75
C LEU A 336 -21.85 -3.78 16.61
N GLY A 337 -22.68 -4.23 15.67
CA GLY A 337 -23.12 -3.41 14.54
C GLY A 337 -23.93 -2.17 14.95
N ALA A 338 -24.60 -2.20 16.10
CA ALA A 338 -25.32 -1.03 16.62
C ALA A 338 -24.39 0.15 16.92
N ALA A 339 -23.13 -0.11 17.28
CA ALA A 339 -22.14 0.92 17.58
C ALA A 339 -21.70 1.71 16.33
N LEU A 340 -21.85 1.14 15.13
CA LEU A 340 -21.52 1.81 13.86
C LEU A 340 -22.39 3.05 13.57
N VAL A 341 -23.41 3.32 14.40
CA VAL A 341 -24.08 4.63 14.39
C VAL A 341 -23.11 5.78 14.68
N ASP A 342 -22.01 5.53 15.39
CA ASP A 342 -20.89 6.46 15.53
C ASP A 342 -20.13 6.58 14.19
N PRO A 343 -20.13 7.75 13.52
CA PRO A 343 -19.43 7.94 12.27
C PRO A 343 -17.93 7.61 12.34
N LEU A 344 -17.27 7.89 13.47
CA LEU A 344 -15.84 7.61 13.60
C LEU A 344 -15.57 6.11 13.50
N LEU A 345 -16.39 5.31 14.21
CA LEU A 345 -16.26 3.86 14.22
C LEU A 345 -16.65 3.24 12.86
N ALA A 346 -17.71 3.74 12.22
CA ALA A 346 -18.10 3.30 10.89
C ALA A 346 -16.99 3.57 9.85
N GLN A 347 -16.38 4.76 9.90
CA GLN A 347 -15.29 5.12 9.01
C GLN A 347 -14.07 4.22 9.24
N ALA A 348 -13.63 4.06 10.49
CA ALA A 348 -12.50 3.19 10.82
C ALA A 348 -12.74 1.74 10.37
N PHE A 349 -13.95 1.20 10.60
CA PHE A 349 -14.29 -0.14 10.13
C PHE A 349 -14.26 -0.26 8.61
N MET A 350 -14.80 0.72 7.88
CA MET A 350 -14.76 0.72 6.42
C MET A 350 -13.32 0.76 5.89
N GLU A 351 -12.47 1.61 6.46
CA GLU A 351 -11.07 1.74 6.06
C GLU A 351 -10.30 0.43 6.26
N GLU A 352 -10.48 -0.26 7.39
CA GLU A 352 -9.86 -1.57 7.64
C GLU A 352 -10.44 -2.67 6.73
N ALA A 353 -11.77 -2.72 6.57
CA ALA A 353 -12.44 -3.72 5.74
C ALA A 353 -12.13 -3.59 4.24
N ALA A 354 -11.81 -2.39 3.76
CA ALA A 354 -11.51 -2.13 2.36
C ALA A 354 -10.02 -2.26 2.01
N ARG A 355 -9.12 -2.55 2.97
CA ARG A 355 -7.66 -2.63 2.74
C ARG A 355 -7.28 -3.63 1.65
N SER A 356 -7.99 -4.76 1.56
CA SER A 356 -7.77 -5.80 0.55
C SER A 356 -8.36 -5.46 -0.84
N GLY A 357 -8.59 -4.18 -1.11
CA GLY A 357 -9.09 -3.65 -2.38
C GLY A 357 -10.47 -4.20 -2.76
N ARG A 358 -10.64 -4.61 -4.02
CA ARG A 358 -11.91 -5.12 -4.55
C ARG A 358 -12.45 -6.33 -3.76
N ARG A 359 -11.57 -7.21 -3.26
CA ARG A 359 -11.95 -8.37 -2.42
C ARG A 359 -12.58 -7.90 -1.11
N GLY A 360 -11.89 -6.99 -0.42
CA GLY A 360 -12.38 -6.37 0.82
C GLY A 360 -13.72 -5.65 0.62
N ALA A 361 -13.87 -4.92 -0.49
CA ALA A 361 -15.13 -4.24 -0.84
C ALA A 361 -16.30 -5.21 -1.07
N ALA A 362 -16.07 -6.35 -1.74
CA ALA A 362 -17.11 -7.37 -1.92
C ALA A 362 -17.55 -7.97 -0.57
N ALA A 363 -16.59 -8.36 0.27
CA ALA A 363 -16.85 -8.87 1.62
C ALA A 363 -17.58 -7.83 2.48
N LEU A 364 -17.21 -6.55 2.37
CA LEU A 364 -17.86 -5.44 3.08
C LEU A 364 -19.34 -5.31 2.69
N GLY A 365 -19.68 -5.44 1.42
CA GLY A 365 -21.07 -5.40 0.95
C GLY A 365 -21.91 -6.52 1.56
N MET A 366 -21.42 -7.76 1.53
CA MET A 366 -22.13 -8.90 2.13
C MET A 366 -22.27 -8.76 3.64
N PHE A 367 -21.23 -8.24 4.30
CA PHE A 367 -21.24 -7.98 5.73
C PHE A 367 -22.26 -6.88 6.10
N ALA A 368 -22.31 -5.79 5.33
CA ALA A 368 -23.27 -4.70 5.52
C ALA A 368 -24.72 -5.15 5.32
N GLU A 369 -25.00 -5.96 4.28
CA GLU A 369 -26.32 -6.56 4.05
C GLU A 369 -26.74 -7.46 5.21
N THR A 370 -25.82 -8.30 5.70
CA THR A 370 -26.07 -9.18 6.86
C THR A 370 -26.41 -8.36 8.11
N LEU A 371 -25.65 -7.31 8.37
CA LEU A 371 -25.85 -6.40 9.50
C LEU A 371 -27.19 -5.67 9.44
N GLU A 372 -27.64 -5.24 8.27
CA GLU A 372 -28.84 -4.40 8.11
C GLU A 372 -30.11 -5.01 8.72
N SER A 373 -30.19 -6.34 8.71
CA SER A 373 -31.31 -7.10 9.28
C SER A 373 -31.21 -7.28 10.82
N LYS A 374 -30.01 -7.16 11.38
CA LYS A 374 -29.68 -7.44 12.79
C LYS A 374 -29.56 -6.17 13.65
N VAL A 375 -29.16 -5.05 13.05
CA VAL A 375 -28.94 -3.79 13.79
C VAL A 375 -30.25 -3.03 14.08
N PRO A 376 -30.29 -2.22 15.16
CA PRO A 376 -31.44 -1.34 15.41
C PRO A 376 -31.61 -0.29 14.30
N ARG A 377 -32.83 0.24 14.16
CA ARG A 377 -33.16 1.24 13.13
C ARG A 377 -32.23 2.45 13.09
N SER A 378 -31.70 2.88 14.24
CA SER A 378 -30.76 4.01 14.34
C SER A 378 -29.41 3.72 13.67
N ALA A 379 -28.96 2.48 13.64
CA ALA A 379 -27.68 2.08 13.06
C ALA A 379 -27.78 1.67 11.58
N LYS A 380 -29.00 1.51 11.03
CA LYS A 380 -29.19 1.20 9.60
C LYS A 380 -28.59 2.25 8.65
N VAL A 381 -28.45 3.49 9.10
CA VAL A 381 -27.76 4.52 8.31
C VAL A 381 -26.33 4.10 7.99
N ALA A 382 -25.64 3.48 8.94
CA ALA A 382 -24.27 3.02 8.78
C ALA A 382 -24.19 1.81 7.84
N THR A 383 -25.12 0.86 7.93
CA THR A 383 -25.13 -0.31 7.04
C THR A 383 -25.37 0.09 5.58
N HIS A 384 -26.29 1.02 5.30
CA HIS A 384 -26.47 1.55 3.94
C HIS A 384 -25.23 2.32 3.45
N TRP A 385 -24.55 3.05 4.33
CA TRP A 385 -23.32 3.73 3.92
C TRP A 385 -22.18 2.75 3.66
N LEU A 386 -22.00 1.71 4.48
CA LEU A 386 -21.02 0.65 4.22
C LEU A 386 -21.31 -0.07 2.90
N GLN A 387 -22.59 -0.34 2.60
CA GLN A 387 -23.01 -0.87 1.30
C GLN A 387 -22.65 0.09 0.15
N ALA A 388 -22.81 1.39 0.35
CA ALA A 388 -22.41 2.39 -0.64
C ALA A 388 -20.90 2.40 -0.89
N MET A 389 -20.08 2.25 0.17
CA MET A 389 -18.62 2.19 0.05
C MET A 389 -18.17 0.88 -0.61
N ALA A 390 -18.85 -0.24 -0.35
CA ALA A 390 -18.66 -1.49 -1.07
C ALA A 390 -18.97 -1.32 -2.57
N CYS A 391 -20.09 -0.69 -2.93
CA CYS A 391 -20.41 -0.37 -4.33
C CYS A 391 -19.35 0.55 -4.97
N GLU A 392 -18.87 1.58 -4.26
CA GLU A 392 -17.81 2.47 -4.74
C GLU A 392 -16.51 1.70 -5.01
N GLY A 393 -16.07 0.83 -4.07
CA GLY A 393 -14.89 -0.02 -4.23
C GLY A 393 -15.00 -1.06 -5.36
N LEU A 394 -16.21 -1.42 -5.76
CA LEU A 394 -16.49 -2.29 -6.91
C LEU A 394 -16.76 -1.52 -8.22
N GLY A 395 -16.69 -0.19 -8.20
CA GLY A 395 -16.96 0.66 -9.36
C GLY A 395 -18.45 0.82 -9.72
N ASP A 396 -19.38 0.35 -8.89
CA ASP A 396 -20.83 0.53 -9.07
C ASP A 396 -21.29 1.91 -8.55
N THR A 397 -21.06 2.94 -9.35
CA THR A 397 -21.46 4.33 -9.02
C THR A 397 -22.97 4.49 -8.82
N GLU A 398 -23.80 3.79 -9.60
CA GLU A 398 -25.27 3.88 -9.47
C GLU A 398 -25.75 3.21 -8.18
N GLY A 399 -25.18 2.05 -7.84
CA GLY A 399 -25.42 1.38 -6.56
C GLY A 399 -24.99 2.22 -5.37
N CYS A 400 -23.78 2.79 -5.43
CA CYS A 400 -23.25 3.67 -4.41
C CYS A 400 -24.22 4.83 -4.11
N GLU A 401 -24.66 5.57 -5.14
CA GLU A 401 -25.58 6.69 -4.96
C GLU A 401 -26.93 6.26 -4.36
N ARG A 402 -27.49 5.13 -4.83
CA ARG A 402 -28.77 4.63 -4.33
C ARG A 402 -28.70 4.37 -2.82
N GLU A 403 -27.64 3.73 -2.36
CA GLU A 403 -27.46 3.41 -0.94
C GLU A 403 -27.14 4.66 -0.10
N LEU A 404 -26.38 5.63 -0.63
CA LEU A 404 -26.17 6.92 0.03
C LEU A 404 -27.47 7.70 0.23
N LEU A 405 -28.36 7.71 -0.77
CA LEU A 405 -29.67 8.36 -0.67
C LEU A 405 -30.59 7.62 0.32
N ALA A 406 -30.48 6.29 0.42
CA ALA A 406 -31.18 5.51 1.43
C ALA A 406 -30.68 5.85 2.84
N ALA A 407 -29.36 5.96 3.03
CA ALA A 407 -28.74 6.39 4.28
C ALA A 407 -29.19 7.82 4.65
N GLU A 408 -29.08 8.80 3.74
CA GLU A 408 -29.53 10.18 3.97
C GLU A 408 -31.02 10.26 4.34
N SER A 409 -31.85 9.39 3.77
CA SER A 409 -33.29 9.33 4.09
C SER A 409 -33.57 8.78 5.49
N LEU A 410 -32.67 7.96 6.05
CA LEU A 410 -32.77 7.42 7.41
C LEU A 410 -32.30 8.43 8.45
N ASP A 411 -31.14 9.06 8.21
CA ASP A 411 -30.61 10.14 9.04
C ASP A 411 -30.02 11.26 8.15
N PRO A 412 -30.74 12.38 7.99
CA PRO A 412 -30.31 13.50 7.14
C PRO A 412 -29.10 14.28 7.67
N ASP A 413 -28.70 14.09 8.92
CA ASP A 413 -27.62 14.85 9.54
C ASP A 413 -26.38 13.96 9.82
N TRP A 414 -26.44 12.66 9.47
CA TRP A 414 -25.30 11.77 9.60
C TRP A 414 -24.24 12.11 8.53
N PRO A 415 -22.98 12.40 8.90
CA PRO A 415 -22.07 13.14 8.03
C PRO A 415 -21.53 12.33 6.85
N LEU A 416 -21.26 11.03 7.02
CA LEU A 416 -20.52 10.25 6.01
C LEU A 416 -21.24 10.14 4.65
N PRO A 417 -22.56 9.87 4.57
CA PRO A 417 -23.27 9.89 3.29
C PRO A 417 -23.25 11.25 2.62
N LEU A 418 -23.33 12.33 3.41
CA LEU A 418 -23.35 13.69 2.90
C LEU A 418 -22.02 14.08 2.24
N LEU A 419 -20.90 13.60 2.77
CA LEU A 419 -19.56 13.81 2.19
C LEU A 419 -19.47 13.18 0.79
N THR A 420 -19.87 11.91 0.64
CA THR A 420 -19.83 11.21 -0.65
C THR A 420 -20.86 11.76 -1.64
N LEU A 421 -22.07 12.08 -1.18
CA LEU A 421 -23.08 12.76 -2.00
C LEU A 421 -22.60 14.13 -2.48
N ALA A 422 -21.82 14.87 -1.67
CA ALA A 422 -21.22 16.13 -2.09
C ALA A 422 -20.17 15.94 -3.20
N ARG A 423 -19.39 14.84 -3.16
CA ARG A 423 -18.48 14.45 -4.26
C ARG A 423 -19.26 14.12 -5.53
N ILE A 424 -20.36 13.36 -5.43
CA ILE A 424 -21.23 13.04 -6.57
C ILE A 424 -21.86 14.33 -7.15
N ALA A 425 -22.31 15.26 -6.30
CA ALA A 425 -22.81 16.56 -6.74
C ALA A 425 -21.72 17.39 -7.45
N SER A 426 -20.48 17.34 -6.92
CA SER A 426 -19.31 17.93 -7.56
C SER A 426 -19.10 17.35 -8.95
N ASP A 427 -19.13 16.03 -9.11
CA ASP A 427 -18.95 15.36 -10.41
C ASP A 427 -19.98 15.82 -11.44
N ARG A 428 -21.24 15.99 -11.02
CA ARG A 428 -22.33 16.55 -11.84
C ARG A 428 -22.20 18.04 -12.17
N GLY A 429 -21.22 18.73 -11.60
CA GLY A 429 -21.05 20.17 -11.77
C GLY A 429 -22.05 21.00 -10.96
N ASP A 430 -22.64 20.44 -9.90
CA ASP A 430 -23.58 21.12 -9.02
C ASP A 430 -22.91 21.58 -7.70
N ALA A 431 -22.23 22.73 -7.78
CA ALA A 431 -21.53 23.30 -6.64
C ALA A 431 -22.47 23.70 -5.49
N GLU A 432 -23.69 24.16 -5.79
CA GLU A 432 -24.64 24.58 -4.75
C GLU A 432 -25.18 23.38 -3.96
N ALA A 433 -25.51 22.28 -4.65
CA ALA A 433 -25.92 21.05 -3.98
C ALA A 433 -24.79 20.49 -3.11
N GLY A 434 -23.57 20.41 -3.65
CA GLY A 434 -22.40 19.94 -2.89
C GLY A 434 -22.09 20.79 -1.66
N LEU A 435 -22.08 22.12 -1.79
CA LEU A 435 -21.90 23.03 -0.64
C LEU A 435 -23.02 22.92 0.40
N GLY A 436 -24.25 22.65 -0.04
CA GLY A 436 -25.38 22.40 0.85
C GLY A 436 -25.19 21.15 1.70
N LEU A 437 -24.72 20.06 1.08
CA LEU A 437 -24.42 18.79 1.75
C LEU A 437 -23.23 18.93 2.73
N LEU A 438 -22.14 19.56 2.30
CA LEU A 438 -20.95 19.79 3.15
C LEU A 438 -21.28 20.63 4.39
N ARG A 439 -22.13 21.65 4.24
CA ARG A 439 -22.59 22.46 5.37
C ARG A 439 -23.41 21.64 6.36
N ARG A 440 -24.26 20.72 5.88
CA ARG A 440 -25.04 19.82 6.74
C ARG A 440 -24.15 18.80 7.44
N ALA A 441 -23.13 18.30 6.77
CA ALA A 441 -22.11 17.43 7.35
C ALA A 441 -21.23 18.11 8.43
N GLY A 442 -21.39 19.42 8.64
CA GLY A 442 -20.62 20.18 9.65
C GLY A 442 -19.19 20.52 9.21
N VAL A 443 -18.88 20.37 7.92
CA VAL A 443 -17.54 20.61 7.38
C VAL A 443 -17.23 22.10 7.28
N GLY A 444 -16.04 22.48 7.75
CA GLY A 444 -15.56 23.87 7.75
C GLY A 444 -15.10 24.39 6.39
N ALA A 445 -14.85 25.70 6.32
CA ALA A 445 -14.43 26.39 5.09
C ALA A 445 -13.04 25.96 4.57
N ASP A 446 -12.21 25.37 5.45
CA ASP A 446 -10.85 24.95 5.11
C ASP A 446 -10.81 23.59 4.39
N HIS A 447 -11.92 22.85 4.38
CA HIS A 447 -11.99 21.56 3.69
C HIS A 447 -11.83 21.74 2.18
N GLU A 448 -11.03 20.87 1.56
CA GLU A 448 -10.60 20.99 0.16
C GLU A 448 -11.78 21.05 -0.81
N LEU A 449 -12.74 20.14 -0.65
CA LEU A 449 -13.95 20.14 -1.47
C LEU A 449 -14.79 21.42 -1.30
N VAL A 450 -14.86 22.01 -0.10
CA VAL A 450 -15.56 23.29 0.12
C VAL A 450 -14.87 24.41 -0.66
N ARG A 451 -13.55 24.50 -0.56
CA ARG A 451 -12.75 25.49 -1.30
C ARG A 451 -12.91 25.33 -2.81
N LEU A 452 -12.86 24.10 -3.30
CA LEU A 452 -13.05 23.77 -4.71
C LEU A 452 -14.44 24.20 -5.20
N LEU A 453 -15.51 23.86 -4.48
CA LEU A 453 -16.87 24.19 -4.89
C LEU A 453 -17.17 25.69 -4.80
N GLU A 454 -16.66 26.41 -3.80
CA GLU A 454 -16.81 27.87 -3.72
C GLU A 454 -16.11 28.58 -4.89
N GLN A 455 -14.95 28.10 -5.36
CA GLN A 455 -14.28 28.64 -6.54
C GLN A 455 -15.10 28.45 -7.82
N HIS A 456 -15.87 27.37 -7.90
CA HIS A 456 -16.67 27.01 -9.07
C HIS A 456 -18.15 27.33 -8.92
N ARG A 457 -18.49 28.14 -7.92
CA ARG A 457 -19.86 28.61 -7.69
C ARG A 457 -20.23 29.70 -8.70
N ALA A 458 -21.24 29.42 -9.52
CA ALA A 458 -21.72 30.40 -10.49
C ALA A 458 -22.34 31.62 -9.80
N GLN A 459 -21.90 32.83 -10.17
CA GLN A 459 -22.44 34.08 -9.65
C GLN A 459 -23.37 34.75 -10.66
N PRO A 460 -24.42 35.45 -10.18
CA PRO A 460 -25.23 36.30 -11.04
C PRO A 460 -24.38 37.34 -11.78
N ARG A 461 -24.68 37.49 -13.07
CA ARG A 461 -24.04 38.49 -13.91
C ARG A 461 -24.45 39.89 -13.46
N ASN A 462 -23.47 40.70 -13.11
CA ASN A 462 -23.66 42.11 -12.72
C ASN A 462 -23.77 43.05 -13.93
N ASP A 463 -23.35 42.60 -15.11
CA ASP A 463 -23.33 43.36 -16.35
C ASP A 463 -24.65 43.28 -17.14
N VAL A 464 -25.60 42.42 -16.75
CA VAL A 464 -26.92 42.29 -17.37
C VAL A 464 -28.02 42.69 -16.39
N GLY A 465 -28.79 43.73 -16.74
CA GLY A 465 -29.90 44.18 -15.91
C GLY A 465 -30.99 43.10 -15.79
N ARG A 466 -31.59 42.95 -14.59
CA ARG A 466 -32.61 41.93 -14.28
C ARG A 466 -33.76 41.80 -15.31
N ASN A 467 -34.14 42.90 -15.98
CA ASN A 467 -35.22 42.94 -16.97
C ASN A 467 -34.73 42.98 -18.43
N GLU A 468 -33.42 43.01 -18.67
CA GLU A 468 -32.81 43.04 -20.00
C GLU A 468 -32.89 41.68 -20.70
N PRO A 469 -32.76 41.62 -22.04
CA PRO A 469 -32.63 40.36 -22.76
C PRO A 469 -31.47 39.53 -22.20
N CYS A 470 -31.70 38.24 -22.02
CA CYS A 470 -30.70 37.34 -21.47
C CYS A 470 -29.54 37.12 -22.45
N TRP A 471 -28.32 37.01 -21.91
CA TRP A 471 -27.07 36.82 -22.66
C TRP A 471 -27.06 35.56 -23.53
N CYS A 472 -27.86 34.55 -23.21
CA CYS A 472 -27.94 33.29 -23.95
C CYS A 472 -28.60 33.41 -25.33
N GLY A 473 -29.09 34.60 -25.71
CA GLY A 473 -29.73 34.82 -27.01
C GLY A 473 -31.18 34.31 -27.11
N SER A 474 -31.78 33.81 -26.02
CA SER A 474 -33.17 33.31 -26.01
C SER A 474 -34.24 34.38 -26.23
N GLY A 475 -33.87 35.67 -26.16
CA GLY A 475 -34.79 36.81 -26.19
C GLY A 475 -35.67 36.96 -24.94
N ARG A 476 -35.58 36.06 -23.96
CA ARG A 476 -36.28 36.17 -22.67
C ARG A 476 -35.58 37.18 -21.76
N LYS A 477 -36.32 37.77 -20.82
CA LYS A 477 -35.72 38.61 -19.76
C LYS A 477 -34.77 37.78 -18.90
N TYR A 478 -33.62 38.32 -18.50
CA TYR A 478 -32.62 37.62 -17.69
C TYR A 478 -33.23 36.96 -16.44
N LYS A 479 -34.10 37.68 -15.70
CA LYS A 479 -34.82 37.13 -14.53
C LYS A 479 -35.74 35.93 -14.77
N LYS A 480 -36.10 35.67 -16.03
CA LYS A 480 -36.98 34.57 -16.44
C LYS A 480 -36.21 33.50 -17.24
N CYS A 481 -34.89 33.63 -17.32
CA CYS A 481 -34.03 32.76 -18.12
C CYS A 481 -32.91 32.18 -17.26
N HIS A 482 -31.83 32.94 -17.04
CA HIS A 482 -30.63 32.45 -16.36
C HIS A 482 -30.37 33.07 -14.99
N LEU A 483 -31.15 34.07 -14.54
CA LEU A 483 -30.93 34.63 -13.21
C LEU A 483 -31.25 33.59 -12.13
N GLY A 484 -30.23 33.18 -11.39
CA GLY A 484 -30.31 32.09 -10.41
C GLY A 484 -30.08 30.69 -10.99
N ASN A 485 -29.80 30.59 -12.30
CA ASN A 485 -29.46 29.35 -13.02
C ASN A 485 -28.22 29.59 -13.91
N GLU A 486 -27.29 30.43 -13.45
CA GLU A 486 -26.03 30.67 -14.12
C GLU A 486 -25.19 29.38 -14.11
N GLN A 487 -24.50 29.12 -15.22
CA GLN A 487 -23.54 28.03 -15.34
C GLN A 487 -22.20 28.61 -15.76
N LEU A 488 -21.13 28.05 -15.20
CA LEU A 488 -19.77 28.37 -15.63
C LEU A 488 -19.54 27.87 -17.05
N SER A 489 -18.71 28.60 -17.80
CA SER A 489 -18.29 28.11 -19.12
C SER A 489 -17.45 26.84 -18.97
N LEU A 490 -17.32 26.04 -20.04
CA LEU A 490 -16.44 24.86 -20.00
C LEU A 490 -15.00 25.25 -19.64
N VAL A 491 -14.52 26.41 -20.10
CA VAL A 491 -13.18 26.93 -19.80
C VAL A 491 -13.02 27.25 -18.31
N ASP A 492 -14.05 27.80 -17.68
CA ASP A 492 -14.02 28.11 -16.24
C ASP A 492 -14.15 26.84 -15.37
N ARG A 493 -14.54 25.70 -15.96
CA ARG A 493 -14.67 24.40 -15.26
C ARG A 493 -13.48 23.47 -15.46
N LEU A 494 -12.47 23.84 -16.26
CA LEU A 494 -11.35 22.93 -16.59
C LEU A 494 -10.59 22.48 -15.34
N GLY A 495 -10.28 23.42 -14.45
CA GLY A 495 -9.62 23.12 -13.18
C GLY A 495 -10.48 22.22 -12.29
N TRP A 496 -11.81 22.39 -12.33
CA TRP A 496 -12.74 21.52 -11.62
C TRP A 496 -12.76 20.11 -12.19
N LEU A 497 -12.84 19.96 -13.52
CA LEU A 497 -12.80 18.66 -14.18
C LEU A 497 -11.52 17.89 -13.83
N TYR A 498 -10.37 18.57 -13.86
CA TYR A 498 -9.10 17.99 -13.44
C TYR A 498 -9.12 17.62 -11.94
N ALA A 499 -9.65 18.49 -11.08
CA ALA A 499 -9.75 18.21 -9.64
C ALA A 499 -10.71 17.06 -9.31
N LYS A 500 -11.78 16.83 -10.10
CA LYS A 500 -12.65 15.65 -9.95
C LYS A 500 -11.88 14.36 -10.19
N ALA A 501 -11.08 14.33 -11.25
CA ALA A 501 -10.20 13.18 -11.52
C ALA A 501 -9.15 13.00 -10.41
N GLY A 502 -8.53 14.08 -9.95
CA GLY A 502 -7.57 14.03 -8.83
C GLY A 502 -8.17 13.49 -7.52
N GLN A 503 -9.47 13.69 -7.27
CA GLN A 503 -10.16 13.11 -6.12
C GLN A 503 -10.30 11.59 -6.18
N GLN A 504 -10.14 10.96 -7.34
CA GLN A 504 -10.05 9.50 -7.46
C GLN A 504 -8.79 8.98 -6.76
N LEU A 505 -7.70 9.74 -6.81
CA LEU A 505 -6.41 9.36 -6.23
C LEU A 505 -6.38 9.39 -4.70
N LEU A 506 -7.42 9.95 -4.06
CA LEU A 506 -7.48 10.09 -2.61
C LEU A 506 -8.11 8.86 -1.92
N GLY A 507 -8.37 7.77 -2.65
CA GLY A 507 -8.92 6.54 -2.09
C GLY A 507 -8.28 5.27 -2.66
N GLY A 508 -8.33 4.19 -1.89
CA GLY A 508 -7.82 2.87 -2.28
C GLY A 508 -6.31 2.86 -2.57
N ALA A 509 -5.89 1.91 -3.41
CA ALA A 509 -4.49 1.71 -3.80
C ALA A 509 -3.85 2.94 -4.46
N TRP A 510 -4.64 3.82 -5.08
CA TRP A 510 -4.13 5.05 -5.70
C TRP A 510 -3.49 6.01 -4.69
N GLN A 511 -3.97 6.03 -3.45
CA GLN A 511 -3.45 6.92 -2.43
C GLN A 511 -1.99 6.58 -2.08
N GLU A 512 -1.68 5.29 -1.94
CA GLU A 512 -0.33 4.82 -1.63
C GLU A 512 0.64 5.14 -2.77
N LEU A 513 0.22 4.84 -4.02
CA LEU A 513 1.01 5.17 -5.21
C LEU A 513 1.23 6.68 -5.38
N LEU A 514 0.23 7.51 -5.04
CA LEU A 514 0.36 8.97 -5.08
C LEU A 514 1.39 9.47 -4.07
N VAL A 515 1.42 8.89 -2.87
CA VAL A 515 2.41 9.25 -1.85
C VAL A 515 3.81 8.86 -2.31
N LEU A 516 4.00 7.64 -2.85
CA LEU A 516 5.29 7.18 -3.38
C LEU A 516 5.80 8.08 -4.52
N ALA A 517 4.97 8.32 -5.53
CA ALA A 517 5.35 9.19 -6.65
C ALA A 517 5.57 10.64 -6.19
N GLY A 518 4.77 11.15 -5.25
CA GLY A 518 4.97 12.48 -4.66
C GLY A 518 6.25 12.58 -3.83
N TYR A 519 6.64 11.51 -3.15
CA TYR A 519 7.85 11.45 -2.34
C TYR A 519 9.11 11.67 -3.18
N GLU A 520 9.16 11.08 -4.38
CA GLU A 520 10.24 11.29 -5.37
C GLU A 520 10.50 12.77 -5.67
N ARG A 521 9.48 13.62 -5.51
CA ARG A 521 9.58 15.07 -5.65
C ARG A 521 10.03 15.75 -4.37
N ILE A 522 9.33 15.47 -3.28
CA ILE A 522 9.45 16.24 -2.04
C ILE A 522 10.69 15.90 -1.23
N GLN A 523 11.28 14.71 -1.41
CA GLN A 523 12.52 14.29 -0.72
C GLN A 523 13.67 15.31 -0.90
N HIS A 524 13.68 16.07 -1.99
CA HIS A 524 14.68 17.10 -2.24
C HIS A 524 14.51 18.39 -1.42
N PHE A 525 13.37 18.56 -0.75
CA PHE A 525 13.01 19.74 0.05
C PHE A 525 12.32 19.35 1.36
N GLU A 526 12.40 18.09 1.79
CA GLU A 526 11.61 17.55 2.90
C GLU A 526 11.82 18.34 4.20
N GLU A 527 13.07 18.73 4.48
CA GLU A 527 13.44 19.56 5.64
C GLU A 527 12.78 20.95 5.66
N GLU A 528 12.33 21.45 4.49
CA GLU A 528 11.68 22.76 4.36
C GLU A 528 10.14 22.68 4.50
N LEU A 529 9.58 21.47 4.59
CA LEU A 529 8.13 21.23 4.58
C LEU A 529 7.59 21.03 6.00
N GLU A 530 6.50 21.72 6.31
CA GLU A 530 5.77 21.53 7.59
C GLU A 530 5.02 20.18 7.62
N ASP A 531 4.58 19.70 6.45
CA ASP A 531 3.84 18.43 6.28
C ASP A 531 4.25 17.78 4.95
N PRO A 532 5.31 16.94 4.96
CA PRO A 532 5.80 16.25 3.77
C PRO A 532 4.73 15.37 3.11
N LEU A 533 3.93 14.65 3.91
CA LEU A 533 2.89 13.77 3.39
C LEU A 533 1.80 14.55 2.64
N ALA A 534 1.33 15.66 3.20
CA ALA A 534 0.38 16.52 2.50
C ALA A 534 0.97 17.15 1.23
N ALA A 535 2.27 17.51 1.26
CA ALA A 535 2.96 18.04 0.09
C ALA A 535 3.10 17.00 -1.03
N ALA A 536 3.46 15.76 -0.71
CA ALA A 536 3.55 14.65 -1.66
C ALA A 536 2.20 14.42 -2.36
N ARG A 537 1.11 14.37 -1.58
CA ARG A 537 -0.26 14.18 -2.10
C ARG A 537 -0.75 15.35 -2.96
N ALA A 538 -0.18 16.54 -2.78
CA ALA A 538 -0.57 17.74 -3.49
C ALA A 538 0.36 18.05 -4.69
N ASP A 539 1.40 17.25 -4.94
CA ASP A 539 2.34 17.54 -6.02
C ASP A 539 1.66 17.45 -7.41
N PRO A 540 1.68 18.53 -8.22
CA PRO A 540 0.99 18.53 -9.50
C PRO A 540 1.53 17.55 -10.53
N LEU A 541 2.82 17.22 -10.48
CA LEU A 541 3.43 16.28 -11.42
C LEU A 541 3.03 14.85 -11.04
N ALA A 542 3.15 14.48 -9.76
CA ALA A 542 2.70 13.17 -9.26
C ALA A 542 1.21 12.92 -9.54
N ILE A 543 0.35 13.91 -9.29
CA ILE A 543 -1.08 13.77 -9.62
C ILE A 543 -1.28 13.50 -11.12
N ASP A 544 -0.61 14.23 -12.02
CA ASP A 544 -0.80 14.06 -13.46
C ASP A 544 -0.21 12.75 -13.98
N THR A 545 0.94 12.33 -13.46
CA THR A 545 1.55 11.06 -13.86
C THR A 545 0.67 9.89 -13.44
N LEU A 546 0.12 9.88 -12.22
CA LEU A 546 -0.84 8.86 -11.83
C LEU A 546 -2.12 8.90 -12.66
N LEU A 547 -2.65 10.10 -12.96
CA LEU A 547 -3.85 10.23 -13.78
C LEU A 547 -3.65 9.65 -15.19
N PHE A 548 -2.54 9.95 -15.86
CA PHE A 548 -2.40 9.62 -17.28
C PHE A 548 -1.45 8.44 -17.55
N GLU A 549 -0.24 8.46 -16.99
CA GLU A 549 0.71 7.34 -17.13
C GLU A 549 0.27 6.14 -16.26
N GLY A 550 -0.26 6.40 -15.06
CA GLY A 550 -0.79 5.36 -14.17
C GLY A 550 -2.20 4.87 -14.52
N GLY A 551 -2.90 5.51 -15.46
CA GLY A 551 -4.23 5.07 -15.93
C GLY A 551 -5.44 5.48 -15.09
N ALA A 552 -5.24 6.15 -13.94
CA ALA A 552 -6.34 6.52 -13.03
C ALA A 552 -7.39 7.45 -13.67
N PHE A 553 -7.02 8.25 -14.67
CA PHE A 553 -7.95 9.11 -15.40
C PHE A 553 -8.90 8.31 -16.31
N ALA A 554 -8.42 7.19 -16.88
CA ALA A 554 -9.25 6.29 -17.67
C ALA A 554 -10.27 5.58 -16.78
N GLU A 555 -9.82 5.06 -15.63
CA GLU A 555 -10.70 4.46 -14.60
C GLU A 555 -11.74 5.48 -14.10
N PHE A 556 -11.32 6.71 -13.80
CA PHE A 556 -12.25 7.78 -13.40
C PHE A 556 -13.37 7.98 -14.45
N LEU A 557 -13.04 7.97 -15.74
CA LEU A 557 -14.04 8.12 -16.80
C LEU A 557 -14.94 6.89 -16.98
N GLU A 558 -14.42 5.71 -16.74
CA GLU A 558 -15.19 4.47 -16.74
C GLU A 558 -16.21 4.45 -15.60
N VAL A 559 -15.74 4.70 -14.37
CA VAL A 559 -16.53 4.58 -13.15
C VAL A 559 -17.45 5.79 -12.95
N ARG A 560 -16.93 7.01 -13.12
CA ARG A 560 -17.63 8.27 -12.77
C ARG A 560 -18.07 9.07 -13.99
N GLY A 561 -17.61 8.74 -15.19
CA GLY A 561 -17.87 9.55 -16.39
C GLY A 561 -19.35 9.73 -16.75
N ALA A 562 -20.23 8.82 -16.32
CA ALA A 562 -21.68 8.95 -16.50
C ALA A 562 -22.31 10.06 -15.64
N LEU A 563 -21.64 10.49 -14.56
CA LEU A 563 -22.08 11.60 -13.71
C LEU A 563 -21.73 12.96 -14.31
N LEU A 564 -20.69 13.03 -15.13
CA LEU A 564 -20.17 14.30 -15.64
C LEU A 564 -21.16 14.98 -16.59
N PRO A 565 -21.20 16.33 -16.62
CA PRO A 565 -21.83 17.07 -17.72
C PRO A 565 -21.32 16.58 -19.09
N ASP A 566 -22.20 16.49 -20.08
CA ASP A 566 -21.87 15.93 -21.41
C ASP A 566 -20.64 16.59 -22.06
N ASP A 567 -20.49 17.91 -21.89
CA ASP A 567 -19.37 18.66 -22.46
C ASP A 567 -18.04 18.43 -21.72
N GLU A 568 -18.08 18.24 -20.40
CA GLU A 568 -16.93 17.80 -19.60
C GLU A 568 -16.53 16.37 -19.95
N ARG A 569 -17.50 15.46 -20.05
CA ARG A 569 -17.23 14.07 -20.43
C ARG A 569 -16.59 13.98 -21.81
N GLN A 570 -17.11 14.72 -22.79
CA GLN A 570 -16.53 14.76 -24.14
C GLN A 570 -15.13 15.36 -24.14
N LEU A 571 -14.86 16.36 -23.29
CA LEU A 571 -13.55 16.97 -23.17
C LEU A 571 -12.55 16.01 -22.51
N ALA A 572 -12.95 15.36 -21.42
CA ALA A 572 -12.13 14.39 -20.72
C ALA A 572 -11.77 13.18 -21.62
N GLN A 573 -12.71 12.71 -22.44
CA GLN A 573 -12.42 11.68 -23.46
C GLN A 573 -11.35 12.12 -24.48
N GLN A 574 -11.27 13.41 -24.80
CA GLN A 574 -10.19 13.93 -25.65
C GLN A 574 -8.85 13.96 -24.91
N TRP A 575 -8.85 14.25 -23.61
CA TRP A 575 -7.64 14.31 -22.80
C TRP A 575 -6.92 12.95 -22.74
N LEU A 576 -7.65 11.84 -22.69
CA LEU A 576 -7.08 10.47 -22.74
C LEU A 576 -6.17 10.23 -23.94
N GLY A 577 -6.41 10.88 -25.06
CA GLY A 577 -5.62 10.71 -26.29
C GLY A 577 -4.41 11.63 -26.41
N VAL A 578 -4.15 12.48 -25.41
CA VAL A 578 -3.06 13.46 -25.46
C VAL A 578 -1.88 12.96 -24.63
N PRO A 579 -0.76 12.53 -25.25
CA PRO A 579 0.40 12.06 -24.50
C PRO A 579 1.16 13.23 -23.85
N ARG A 580 1.97 12.91 -22.84
CA ARG A 580 3.02 13.80 -22.33
C ARG A 580 4.09 13.96 -23.41
N ALA A 581 4.64 15.16 -23.54
CA ALA A 581 5.65 15.43 -24.54
C ALA A 581 6.69 16.44 -24.05
N VAL A 582 7.83 16.43 -24.74
CA VAL A 582 8.90 17.41 -24.58
C VAL A 582 8.71 18.51 -25.61
N PHE A 583 8.73 19.76 -25.14
CA PHE A 583 8.55 20.94 -25.97
C PHE A 583 9.73 21.91 -25.86
N GLU A 584 10.10 22.51 -26.99
CA GLU A 584 10.95 23.71 -27.02
C GLU A 584 10.08 24.96 -26.93
N VAL A 585 10.40 25.87 -26.02
CA VAL A 585 9.73 27.17 -25.89
C VAL A 585 10.23 28.11 -26.97
N GLU A 586 9.38 28.49 -27.93
CA GLU A 586 9.77 29.40 -29.01
C GLU A 586 9.54 30.88 -28.67
N GLY A 587 8.52 31.16 -27.86
CA GLY A 587 8.10 32.51 -27.56
C GLY A 587 7.21 32.59 -26.33
N VAL A 588 7.32 33.68 -25.58
CA VAL A 588 6.60 33.88 -24.32
C VAL A 588 5.95 35.26 -24.31
N ARG A 589 4.65 35.30 -23.98
CA ARG A 589 3.93 36.52 -23.59
C ARG A 589 3.62 36.44 -22.09
N PRO A 590 4.43 37.11 -21.24
CA PRO A 590 4.30 36.98 -19.79
C PRO A 590 2.90 37.31 -19.28
N GLY A 591 2.34 36.41 -18.45
CA GLY A 591 1.00 36.54 -17.88
C GLY A 591 -0.13 36.08 -18.82
N HIS A 592 0.17 35.59 -20.01
CA HIS A 592 -0.82 35.21 -21.02
C HIS A 592 -0.56 33.82 -21.60
N ASP A 593 0.43 33.68 -22.49
CA ASP A 593 0.59 32.49 -23.32
C ASP A 593 2.05 32.21 -23.71
N VAL A 594 2.26 30.99 -24.16
CA VAL A 594 3.57 30.45 -24.58
C VAL A 594 3.39 29.78 -25.93
N SER A 595 4.29 30.04 -26.86
CA SER A 595 4.42 29.30 -28.13
C SER A 595 5.43 28.19 -27.89
N VAL A 596 5.04 26.96 -28.13
CA VAL A 596 5.87 25.77 -27.93
C VAL A 596 5.93 24.93 -29.19
N ARG A 597 7.05 24.24 -29.42
CA ARG A 597 7.24 23.30 -30.50
C ARG A 597 7.49 21.92 -29.90
N ASP A 598 6.67 20.94 -30.25
CA ASP A 598 6.90 19.55 -29.87
C ASP A 598 8.21 19.05 -30.52
N VAL A 599 9.11 18.52 -29.70
CA VAL A 599 10.44 18.08 -30.13
C VAL A 599 10.38 16.85 -31.04
N ARG A 600 9.40 15.95 -30.84
CA ARG A 600 9.23 14.73 -31.65
C ARG A 600 8.55 15.05 -32.98
N THR A 601 7.43 15.75 -32.94
CA THR A 601 6.58 15.97 -34.12
C THR A 601 6.97 17.21 -34.91
N GLY A 602 7.60 18.19 -34.26
CA GLY A 602 7.90 19.50 -34.81
C GLY A 602 6.69 20.45 -34.87
N ASP A 603 5.54 20.04 -34.34
CA ASP A 603 4.31 20.83 -34.37
C ASP A 603 4.39 22.02 -33.40
N ALA A 604 4.09 23.21 -33.92
CA ALA A 604 4.07 24.45 -33.13
C ALA A 604 2.65 24.75 -32.63
N GLN A 605 2.53 25.05 -31.35
CA GLN A 605 1.27 25.24 -30.64
C GLN A 605 1.32 26.51 -29.78
N GLN A 606 0.19 27.21 -29.70
CA GLN A 606 0.01 28.37 -28.83
C GLN A 606 -0.82 27.96 -27.61
N VAL A 607 -0.22 28.01 -26.43
CA VAL A 607 -0.77 27.48 -25.19
C VAL A 607 -1.03 28.61 -24.20
N SER A 608 -2.24 28.66 -23.63
CA SER A 608 -2.58 29.58 -22.55
C SER A 608 -1.87 29.14 -21.27
N ALA A 609 -1.07 30.03 -20.67
CA ALA A 609 -0.22 29.67 -19.53
C ALA A 609 0.11 30.92 -18.68
N PRO A 610 -0.89 31.53 -18.00
CA PRO A 610 -0.70 32.80 -17.31
C PRO A 610 0.32 32.76 -16.17
N ASN A 611 0.53 31.57 -15.58
CA ASN A 611 1.51 31.34 -14.52
C ASN A 611 2.88 30.97 -15.10
N ALA A 612 2.97 29.90 -15.90
CA ALA A 612 4.24 29.42 -16.44
C ALA A 612 4.93 30.43 -17.40
N SER A 613 4.17 31.24 -18.14
CA SER A 613 4.73 32.31 -19.00
C SER A 613 5.53 33.39 -18.24
N ARG A 614 5.48 33.41 -16.90
CA ARG A 614 6.26 34.36 -16.09
C ARG A 614 7.67 33.86 -15.80
N THR A 615 7.92 32.56 -15.90
CA THR A 615 9.19 31.93 -15.55
C THR A 615 9.90 31.32 -16.76
N LEU A 616 9.14 30.85 -17.76
CA LEU A 616 9.70 30.25 -18.96
C LEU A 616 10.44 31.26 -19.85
N THR A 617 11.48 30.77 -20.52
CA THR A 617 12.29 31.57 -21.47
C THR A 617 12.36 30.90 -22.85
N PRO A 618 12.42 31.68 -23.95
CA PRO A 618 12.64 31.11 -25.28
C PRO A 618 13.94 30.30 -25.38
N GLY A 619 13.89 29.14 -26.00
CA GLY A 619 14.98 28.16 -26.15
C GLY A 619 15.03 27.10 -25.04
N GLN A 620 14.22 27.25 -23.98
CA GLN A 620 14.12 26.28 -22.90
C GLN A 620 13.36 25.02 -23.34
N LEU A 621 13.79 23.86 -22.88
CA LEU A 621 13.04 22.61 -23.01
C LEU A 621 12.17 22.39 -21.78
N ILE A 622 10.94 21.92 -22.00
CA ILE A 622 10.00 21.55 -20.93
C ILE A 622 9.36 20.20 -21.22
N CYS A 623 9.09 19.43 -20.18
CA CYS A 623 8.21 18.27 -20.19
C CYS A 623 6.85 18.67 -19.61
N SER A 624 5.76 18.45 -20.36
CA SER A 624 4.41 18.77 -19.89
C SER A 624 3.34 18.08 -20.76
N ARG A 625 2.07 18.26 -20.42
CA ARG A 625 0.92 17.85 -21.21
C ARG A 625 0.11 19.06 -21.67
N VAL A 626 -0.08 19.18 -22.98
CA VAL A 626 -0.84 20.28 -23.59
C VAL A 626 -2.26 19.81 -23.91
N LEU A 627 -3.19 20.06 -23.00
CA LEU A 627 -4.57 19.59 -23.12
C LEU A 627 -5.48 20.60 -23.84
N PRO A 628 -6.45 20.13 -24.65
CA PRO A 628 -7.47 20.98 -25.23
C PRO A 628 -8.44 21.52 -24.17
N THR A 629 -8.92 22.74 -24.37
CA THR A 629 -9.89 23.43 -23.49
C THR A 629 -11.28 23.61 -24.13
N GLY A 630 -11.47 23.06 -25.32
CA GLY A 630 -12.62 23.28 -26.20
C GLY A 630 -12.49 24.50 -27.12
N ASN A 631 -11.71 25.52 -26.76
CA ASN A 631 -11.45 26.70 -27.60
C ASN A 631 -9.96 27.10 -27.71
N GLY A 632 -9.07 26.28 -27.15
CA GLY A 632 -7.62 26.52 -27.11
C GLY A 632 -6.90 25.36 -26.45
N LEU A 633 -5.68 25.64 -25.98
CA LEU A 633 -4.77 24.69 -25.34
C LEU A 633 -4.26 25.27 -24.02
N THR A 634 -4.01 24.44 -23.03
CA THR A 634 -3.39 24.82 -21.74
C THR A 634 -2.46 23.72 -21.24
N PHE A 635 -1.52 24.07 -20.37
CA PHE A 635 -0.73 23.08 -19.63
C PHE A 635 -1.53 22.53 -18.44
N PHE A 636 -1.36 21.24 -18.17
CA PHE A 636 -1.77 20.56 -16.94
C PHE A 636 -0.61 19.73 -16.39
N GLY A 637 -0.70 19.39 -15.11
CA GLY A 637 0.22 18.41 -14.50
C GLY A 637 1.65 18.87 -14.30
N GLY A 638 1.85 20.16 -14.09
CA GLY A 638 3.18 20.75 -14.00
C GLY A 638 3.77 21.14 -15.36
N VAL A 639 4.74 22.03 -15.30
CA VAL A 639 5.55 22.44 -16.44
C VAL A 639 6.99 22.32 -15.99
N ASP A 640 7.63 21.21 -16.35
CA ASP A 640 8.92 20.83 -15.80
C ASP A 640 10.04 21.15 -16.78
N PRO A 641 10.94 22.10 -16.45
CA PRO A 641 12.15 22.32 -17.22
C PRO A 641 13.01 21.06 -17.28
N ILE A 642 13.65 20.83 -18.42
CA ILE A 642 14.65 19.79 -18.59
C ILE A 642 15.91 20.37 -19.22
N GLU A 643 17.07 19.80 -18.90
CA GLU A 643 18.32 20.19 -19.52
C GLU A 643 18.46 19.59 -20.94
N PRO A 644 19.18 20.25 -21.87
CA PRO A 644 19.27 19.78 -23.26
C PRO A 644 19.89 18.39 -23.45
N ASP A 645 20.74 17.95 -22.53
CA ASP A 645 21.41 16.64 -22.54
C ASP A 645 20.51 15.51 -22.00
N GLU A 646 19.55 15.83 -21.12
CA GLU A 646 18.53 14.89 -20.62
C GLU A 646 17.46 14.54 -21.66
N ARG A 647 17.34 15.36 -22.72
CA ARG A 647 16.27 15.26 -23.72
C ARG A 647 16.12 13.87 -24.32
N ASP A 648 17.21 13.29 -24.82
CA ASP A 648 17.12 12.01 -25.54
C ASP A 648 16.85 10.84 -24.58
N GLU A 649 17.31 10.93 -23.33
CA GLU A 649 17.01 9.96 -22.27
C GLU A 649 15.52 10.04 -21.86
N LEU A 650 14.99 11.24 -21.64
CA LEU A 650 13.58 11.43 -21.32
C LEU A 650 12.66 10.98 -22.45
N LEU A 651 13.03 11.26 -23.71
CA LEU A 651 12.27 10.76 -24.86
C LEU A 651 12.26 9.23 -24.91
N ALA A 652 13.39 8.57 -24.62
CA ALA A 652 13.42 7.11 -24.55
C ALA A 652 12.57 6.58 -23.39
N LEU A 653 12.59 7.25 -22.24
CA LEU A 653 11.77 6.91 -21.07
C LEU A 653 10.28 6.99 -21.41
N LEU A 654 9.83 8.11 -21.99
CA LEU A 654 8.43 8.31 -22.41
C LEU A 654 7.98 7.35 -23.52
N ASP A 655 8.90 6.74 -24.27
CA ASP A 655 8.57 5.71 -25.28
C ASP A 655 8.46 4.30 -24.67
N ALA A 656 8.87 4.13 -23.41
CA ALA A 656 8.86 2.86 -22.69
C ALA A 656 7.69 2.71 -21.71
N ASP A 657 6.70 3.62 -21.76
CA ASP A 657 5.54 3.66 -20.85
C ASP A 657 5.96 3.59 -19.37
N PRO A 658 6.63 4.64 -18.85
CA PRO A 658 7.28 4.59 -17.54
C PRO A 658 6.26 4.53 -16.42
N ASP A 659 6.64 3.90 -15.31
CA ASP A 659 5.83 3.98 -14.10
C ASP A 659 5.81 5.43 -13.54
N PRO A 660 4.75 5.84 -12.82
CA PRO A 660 4.63 7.21 -12.32
C PRO A 660 5.79 7.66 -11.43
N ALA A 661 6.35 6.79 -10.59
CA ALA A 661 7.43 7.14 -9.67
C ALA A 661 8.75 7.32 -10.44
N GLU A 662 9.07 6.43 -11.39
CA GLU A 662 10.23 6.54 -12.28
C GLU A 662 10.22 7.87 -13.05
N LEU A 663 9.06 8.25 -13.61
CA LEU A 663 8.94 9.50 -14.36
C LEU A 663 9.07 10.73 -13.46
N VAL A 664 8.46 10.72 -12.27
CA VAL A 664 8.61 11.83 -11.30
C VAL A 664 10.07 11.93 -10.85
N GLY A 665 10.69 10.83 -10.46
CA GLY A 665 12.09 10.77 -10.04
C GLY A 665 13.04 11.29 -11.13
N PHE A 666 12.82 10.93 -12.40
CA PHE A 666 13.59 11.48 -13.52
C PHE A 666 13.49 13.01 -13.60
N LEU A 667 12.26 13.55 -13.53
CA LEU A 667 12.01 14.99 -13.65
C LEU A 667 12.39 15.79 -12.38
N SER A 668 12.69 15.09 -11.29
CA SER A 668 13.18 15.66 -10.03
C SER A 668 14.70 15.78 -9.95
N ARG A 669 15.46 15.10 -10.83
CA ARG A 669 16.95 15.13 -10.84
C ARG A 669 17.56 16.53 -10.81
N ARG A 670 16.91 17.51 -11.42
CA ARG A 670 17.33 18.93 -11.43
C ARG A 670 17.38 19.59 -10.04
N PHE A 671 16.81 18.96 -9.02
CA PHE A 671 16.86 19.42 -7.64
C PHE A 671 18.03 18.81 -6.85
N VAL A 672 18.66 17.76 -7.40
CA VAL A 672 19.90 17.23 -6.84
C VAL A 672 20.97 18.30 -6.99
N SER A 673 21.47 18.80 -5.87
CA SER A 673 22.60 19.73 -5.86
C SER A 673 23.79 19.06 -6.53
N ASP A 674 24.44 19.72 -7.50
CA ASP A 674 25.70 19.22 -8.05
C ASP A 674 26.64 18.86 -6.90
N PRO A 675 27.10 17.59 -6.79
CA PRO A 675 28.19 17.30 -5.89
C PRO A 675 29.38 18.13 -6.35
N VAL A 676 29.96 18.89 -5.43
CA VAL A 676 31.26 19.52 -5.65
C VAL A 676 32.19 18.44 -6.20
N ASP A 677 32.70 18.67 -7.41
CA ASP A 677 33.59 17.78 -8.17
C ASP A 677 34.81 17.36 -7.35
N ASP A 678 34.67 16.29 -6.57
CA ASP A 678 35.76 15.47 -6.06
C ASP A 678 35.57 14.07 -6.65
N GLY A 679 36.12 13.91 -7.85
CA GLY A 679 35.91 12.76 -8.72
C GLY A 679 36.09 11.40 -8.04
N HIS A 680 34.97 10.72 -7.81
CA HIS A 680 34.90 9.27 -7.71
C HIS A 680 33.61 8.79 -8.39
N ALA A 681 33.78 7.89 -9.37
CA ALA A 681 32.72 7.36 -10.19
C ALA A 681 31.73 6.52 -9.36
N ILE A 682 30.45 6.91 -9.36
CA ILE A 682 29.35 6.10 -8.84
C ILE A 682 28.79 5.28 -10.00
N VAL A 683 28.73 3.96 -9.79
CA VAL A 683 28.17 2.97 -10.71
C VAL A 683 26.67 2.91 -10.49
N GLN A 684 25.90 3.01 -11.58
CA GLN A 684 24.45 2.84 -11.64
C GLN A 684 24.02 1.46 -11.12
N LEU A 685 22.98 1.43 -10.28
CA LEU A 685 22.14 0.25 -10.07
C LEU A 685 20.76 0.54 -10.69
N ARG A 686 20.42 -0.26 -11.72
CA ARG A 686 19.14 -0.32 -12.43
C ARG A 686 18.60 -1.74 -12.32
N GLY A 687 17.28 -1.87 -12.19
CA GLY A 687 16.47 -3.07 -12.48
C GLY A 687 15.89 -3.67 -11.20
N LYS A 688 14.59 -3.98 -11.07
CA LYS A 688 13.48 -4.29 -12.00
C LYS A 688 12.18 -3.86 -11.27
N GLY A 689 11.12 -3.32 -11.89
CA GLY A 689 10.29 -3.88 -12.95
C GLY A 689 8.92 -4.25 -12.35
N PHE A 690 8.00 -3.28 -12.28
CA PHE A 690 6.62 -3.44 -11.79
C PHE A 690 5.69 -3.32 -13.02
N GLU A 691 5.04 -4.41 -13.44
CA GLU A 691 3.97 -4.40 -14.45
C GLU A 691 2.61 -4.44 -13.72
N PRO A 692 1.66 -3.52 -13.96
CA PRO A 692 0.34 -3.57 -13.34
C PRO A 692 -0.65 -4.44 -14.14
N GLY A 693 -1.38 -5.30 -13.43
CA GLY A 693 -2.55 -6.04 -13.91
C GLY A 693 -3.88 -5.38 -13.57
#